data_AF-A0A920C5K4-F1
#
_entry.id   AF-A0A920C5K4-F1
#
_cell.length_a   1.000
_cell.length_b   1.000
_cell.length_c   1.000
_cell.angle_alpha   90.00
_cell.angle_beta   90.00
_cell.angle_gamma   90.00
#
_symmetry.space_group_name_H-M   'P 1'
#
loop_
_entity.id
_entity.type
_entity.pdbx_description
1 polymer ?
#
loop_
_entity_poly.entity_id
_entity_poly.type
_entity_poly.pdbx_seq_one_letter_code
_entity_poly.pdbx_strand_id
1 'polypeptide(L)'
;MDSLEQKLFDIKRKKILIKQNKINQIPYKYIENSDWLMRVTDNIFFNKKDNTFIVDQARDEKTFLSYKEANFDYSILPNSKSELNLNKGTLKVNFIGEVEGDLEVFLQIDEYTKNEHYRTHFIKLNENNEINLDSKIYNIRLAISIKGAGKFKINEASIDGSNFWIDSSMNIKENYSYIPEYNWYYSNNDKIVYDKVISGFFISSVDQTESLIYGGPSFKTELDHEHKNVENHYVEFYGKKDKDVKVELLILYTINSTTKKVSISLNESRTIEVPKNANSYKIYLEVQGKGFFKIEDIIISGFNYWPSKSEDIEEDLISIENPNNIINLNQQNIKNWNQHGLKLSYNKWNQQFKVNLKGKQFLSLSINEYEKFIPAKGKIYEILPKGKVSEKVKLSLGIIAKLPDNNKKVYQIPFNFIKFIQFPETILDIDFYLKVEGNGYFSGLTVEIKENPEEVTSEVILSLEKEDWFTNLNQVTLRNTEDSLVIQSKLDSGVNKYISYRESNNTFNIPPTLSILNINPNSSYEFNIRVTKDDTVQLIPMIVGYSEDEKIEVQQIKVNAKTIIKPHPGITSIRIALRLGGKGECIINSFTIKEKPIITSKAIPSYANKLEVEKTQIVEPKPISEIRMAVIFDEFTESCFKHECKVIKFSPDNWMEVLTREQPDLLMVESAWKGNDGTWERRVGSYGEENNRPLFELIDWCNENGIPTVFWNKEDPIHFERFINIAKLFDYVFTTDENTVPKYIERLGHTRVGAMPFAAQPKIHNPIKFVDEREEKACFAGSYYSHHKERSIDMEALLDAASEFGLDIFDRNYEKTSKGLMPNHTFPDRFKPFIKGSLRYYEIDKAYKGYKVTMNVNTVKLSDTMFSRRVYESLACGTPVVSNYSKGIVNMFNGIVFSSDKYEELKTYFRDLLKNEEIYKRISHLGIREVLNKHTYKLRLFNIVSKLGISVNASLPEVTVIGIADNSDDLEYLIEQFNRQSYKNKKLFILVDTFTNYDKYYKLYNNDQIQLYIKDYVIDKYPNIVEWVDTEFISFFSKDDFYGKNYLHDLVNATNYTNADFIGKKSYCENLEGKIVVNQEESEYEFVTELEPANCIVRTTVFSKESFRQLYSKLLKNELFTGYYKQGRQLLSVDNFNYIKNGRNYTGDTNELEI
;
A
#
# COMPACT_ATOMS: atom_id res chain seq x y z
N MET A 1 12.48 -35.52 0.45
CA MET A 1 11.45 -35.59 -0.62
C MET A 1 12.05 -35.73 -2.02
N ASP A 2 13.36 -35.56 -2.21
CA ASP A 2 14.02 -35.57 -3.54
C ASP A 2 14.06 -36.90 -4.31
N SER A 3 13.87 -38.04 -3.65
CA SER A 3 13.89 -39.35 -4.33
C SER A 3 12.60 -39.63 -5.14
N LEU A 4 11.49 -38.96 -4.86
CA LEU A 4 10.20 -39.26 -5.49
C LEU A 4 10.00 -38.46 -6.78
N GLU A 5 10.47 -37.21 -6.82
CA GLU A 5 10.40 -36.34 -8.01
C GLU A 5 11.32 -36.81 -9.13
N GLN A 6 12.53 -37.26 -8.80
CA GLN A 6 13.47 -37.83 -9.78
C GLN A 6 12.88 -39.11 -10.42
N LYS A 7 12.23 -39.96 -9.61
CA LYS A 7 11.52 -41.16 -10.09
C LYS A 7 10.29 -40.80 -10.93
N LEU A 8 9.54 -39.76 -10.57
CA LEU A 8 8.40 -39.25 -11.34
C LEU A 8 8.85 -38.68 -12.70
N PHE A 9 10.01 -38.04 -12.74
CA PHE A 9 10.64 -37.51 -13.95
C PHE A 9 11.07 -38.65 -14.91
N ASP A 10 11.73 -39.70 -14.40
CA ASP A 10 12.13 -40.85 -15.21
C ASP A 10 10.94 -41.70 -15.70
N ILE A 11 9.86 -41.78 -14.89
CA ILE A 11 8.60 -42.44 -15.28
C ILE A 11 7.87 -41.63 -16.37
N LYS A 12 7.88 -40.28 -16.29
CA LYS A 12 7.35 -39.42 -17.35
C LYS A 12 8.17 -39.55 -18.64
N ARG A 13 9.50 -39.62 -18.53
CA ARG A 13 10.43 -39.85 -19.65
C ARG A 13 10.16 -41.19 -20.37
N LYS A 14 9.91 -42.28 -19.64
CA LYS A 14 9.51 -43.58 -20.21
C LYS A 14 8.11 -43.60 -20.83
N LYS A 15 7.15 -42.85 -20.26
CA LYS A 15 5.77 -42.75 -20.81
C LYS A 15 5.71 -41.93 -22.11
N ILE A 16 6.60 -40.96 -22.29
CA ILE A 16 6.68 -40.12 -23.51
C ILE A 16 7.25 -40.91 -24.70
N LEU A 17 8.24 -41.77 -24.48
CA LEU A 17 8.79 -42.67 -25.52
C LEU A 17 7.77 -43.70 -26.04
N ILE A 18 6.75 -44.04 -25.23
CA ILE A 18 5.71 -45.02 -25.60
C ILE A 18 4.52 -44.33 -26.30
N LYS A 19 4.34 -43.00 -26.12
CA LYS A 19 3.24 -42.22 -26.71
C LYS A 19 3.52 -41.65 -28.11
N GLN A 20 4.73 -41.82 -28.65
CA GLN A 20 5.08 -41.39 -30.02
C GLN A 20 4.50 -42.28 -31.13
N ASN A 21 3.80 -43.37 -30.78
CA ASN A 21 2.96 -44.09 -31.73
C ASN A 21 1.48 -43.81 -31.43
N LYS A 22 0.85 -43.11 -32.38
CA LYS A 22 -0.57 -42.74 -32.51
C LYS A 22 -0.94 -41.37 -31.94
N ILE A 23 -1.22 -40.41 -32.84
CA ILE A 23 -2.55 -39.85 -33.12
C ILE A 23 -2.43 -38.92 -34.34
N ASN A 24 -3.37 -39.05 -35.28
CA ASN A 24 -3.46 -38.31 -36.53
C ASN A 24 -3.79 -36.83 -36.29
N GLN A 25 -2.82 -35.96 -36.54
CA GLN A 25 -3.04 -34.66 -37.19
C GLN A 25 -2.05 -34.63 -38.35
N ILE A 26 -2.50 -34.22 -39.54
CA ILE A 26 -1.66 -34.27 -40.75
C ILE A 26 -0.39 -33.43 -40.50
N PRO A 27 0.81 -34.04 -40.48
CA PRO A 27 2.00 -33.33 -40.07
C PRO A 27 2.37 -32.28 -41.13
N TYR A 28 2.82 -31.12 -40.67
CA TYR A 28 3.42 -30.07 -41.49
C TYR A 28 4.84 -29.81 -41.01
N LYS A 29 5.68 -29.26 -41.87
CA LYS A 29 7.06 -28.89 -41.55
C LYS A 29 7.34 -27.47 -42.03
N TYR A 30 8.11 -26.71 -41.26
CA TYR A 30 8.66 -25.44 -41.71
C TYR A 30 9.72 -25.69 -42.77
N ILE A 31 9.76 -24.80 -43.76
CA ILE A 31 10.89 -24.68 -44.66
C ILE A 31 12.01 -24.04 -43.84
N GLU A 32 13.19 -24.66 -43.87
CA GLU A 32 14.28 -24.28 -42.98
C GLU A 32 14.70 -22.82 -43.22
N ASN A 33 14.88 -22.05 -42.14
CA ASN A 33 15.17 -20.61 -42.15
C ASN A 33 14.09 -19.72 -42.79
N SER A 34 12.83 -20.17 -42.87
CA SER A 34 11.73 -19.31 -43.28
C SER A 34 10.45 -19.56 -42.47
N ASP A 35 9.53 -18.60 -42.55
CA ASP A 35 8.21 -18.68 -41.93
C ASP A 35 7.19 -19.44 -42.80
N TRP A 36 7.63 -20.10 -43.87
CA TRP A 36 6.79 -20.88 -44.76
C TRP A 36 6.66 -22.33 -44.30
N LEU A 37 5.45 -22.87 -44.36
CA LEU A 37 5.11 -24.22 -43.97
C LEU A 37 4.69 -25.04 -45.19
N MET A 38 4.95 -26.34 -45.14
CA MET A 38 4.58 -27.31 -46.16
C MET A 38 3.96 -28.54 -45.50
N ARG A 39 2.90 -29.15 -46.08
CA ARG A 39 2.38 -30.41 -45.54
C ARG A 39 3.35 -31.54 -45.82
N VAL A 40 3.48 -32.47 -44.88
CA VAL A 40 4.41 -33.62 -45.00
C VAL A 40 3.91 -34.65 -46.02
N THR A 41 2.63 -34.62 -46.39
CA THR A 41 1.99 -35.53 -47.35
C THR A 41 2.12 -35.11 -48.81
N ASP A 42 2.63 -33.91 -49.09
CA ASP A 42 2.65 -33.37 -50.45
C ASP A 42 3.90 -33.88 -51.20
N ASN A 43 3.78 -34.12 -52.51
CA ASN A 43 4.89 -34.60 -53.35
C ASN A 43 5.88 -33.47 -53.71
N ILE A 44 6.27 -32.68 -52.71
CA ILE A 44 7.19 -31.55 -52.82
C ILE A 44 8.33 -31.69 -51.83
N PHE A 45 9.54 -31.54 -52.35
CA PHE A 45 10.78 -31.72 -51.62
C PHE A 45 11.63 -30.47 -51.75
N PHE A 46 12.05 -29.91 -50.62
CA PHE A 46 12.94 -28.76 -50.60
C PHE A 46 14.40 -29.23 -50.52
N ASN A 47 15.20 -28.98 -51.57
CA ASN A 47 16.63 -29.20 -51.59
C ASN A 47 17.36 -27.99 -50.99
N LYS A 48 17.87 -28.19 -49.78
CA LYS A 48 18.56 -27.17 -48.98
C LYS A 48 19.86 -26.65 -49.60
N LYS A 49 20.59 -27.48 -50.37
CA LYS A 49 21.91 -27.09 -50.90
C LYS A 49 21.81 -26.00 -51.96
N ASP A 50 20.74 -26.05 -52.75
CA ASP A 50 20.58 -25.20 -53.93
C ASP A 50 19.32 -24.30 -53.83
N ASN A 51 18.68 -24.26 -52.65
CA ASN A 51 17.43 -23.53 -52.36
C ASN A 51 16.32 -23.78 -53.41
N THR A 52 16.16 -25.05 -53.83
CA THR A 52 15.28 -25.44 -54.94
C THR A 52 14.21 -26.42 -54.47
N PHE A 53 12.97 -26.21 -54.89
CA PHE A 53 11.86 -27.14 -54.70
C PHE A 53 11.79 -28.12 -55.87
N ILE A 54 11.60 -29.39 -55.57
CA ILE A 54 11.35 -30.46 -56.53
C ILE A 54 9.93 -30.95 -56.28
N VAL A 55 9.08 -30.91 -57.30
CA VAL A 55 7.66 -31.27 -57.20
C VAL A 55 7.38 -32.41 -58.17
N ASP A 56 6.80 -33.49 -57.67
CA ASP A 56 6.50 -34.71 -58.42
C ASP A 56 5.03 -35.10 -58.25
N GLN A 57 4.12 -34.35 -58.89
CA GLN A 57 2.68 -34.52 -58.77
C GLN A 57 2.00 -34.47 -60.15
N ALA A 58 0.79 -35.03 -60.27
CA ALA A 58 0.07 -35.07 -61.54
C ALA A 58 -0.29 -33.65 -62.02
N ARG A 59 -0.47 -33.47 -63.34
CA ARG A 59 -0.69 -32.15 -63.96
C ARG A 59 -1.84 -31.34 -63.34
N ASP A 60 -2.86 -32.00 -62.78
CA ASP A 60 -4.03 -31.37 -62.17
C ASP A 60 -4.01 -31.27 -60.64
N GLU A 61 -2.97 -31.80 -59.98
CA GLU A 61 -2.81 -31.70 -58.52
C GLU A 61 -2.22 -30.34 -58.12
N LYS A 62 -2.72 -29.80 -56.99
CA LYS A 62 -2.26 -28.54 -56.40
C LYS A 62 -1.71 -28.77 -55.00
N THR A 63 -0.55 -28.19 -54.74
CA THR A 63 0.10 -28.18 -53.44
C THR A 63 0.34 -26.73 -53.00
N PHE A 64 0.31 -26.48 -51.69
CA PHE A 64 0.45 -25.14 -51.13
C PHE A 64 1.58 -25.07 -50.12
N LEU A 65 2.38 -24.01 -50.22
CA LEU A 65 3.18 -23.51 -49.10
C LEU A 65 2.38 -22.40 -48.42
N SER A 66 2.23 -22.45 -47.09
CA SER A 66 1.47 -21.45 -46.33
C SER A 66 2.43 -20.60 -45.51
N TYR A 67 2.25 -19.28 -45.45
CA TYR A 67 3.10 -18.39 -44.65
C TYR A 67 2.53 -18.22 -43.22
N LYS A 68 3.34 -18.50 -42.19
CA LYS A 68 3.02 -18.40 -40.74
C LYS A 68 1.80 -19.17 -40.22
N GLU A 69 1.01 -19.82 -41.08
CA GLU A 69 -0.23 -20.49 -40.72
C GLU A 69 -0.25 -21.97 -41.14
N ALA A 70 -0.54 -22.86 -40.20
CA ALA A 70 -0.69 -24.30 -40.44
C ALA A 70 -2.08 -24.71 -40.98
N ASN A 71 -2.95 -23.74 -41.27
CA ASN A 71 -4.33 -23.95 -41.70
C ASN A 71 -4.49 -24.13 -43.23
N PHE A 72 -3.91 -25.18 -43.79
CA PHE A 72 -3.82 -25.37 -45.25
C PHE A 72 -5.15 -25.67 -45.98
N ASP A 73 -6.25 -25.93 -45.26
CA ASP A 73 -7.58 -26.18 -45.87
C ASP A 73 -8.49 -24.94 -45.86
N TYR A 74 -7.99 -23.81 -45.35
CA TYR A 74 -8.71 -22.53 -45.31
C TYR A 74 -10.04 -22.56 -44.53
N SER A 75 -10.22 -23.56 -43.65
CA SER A 75 -11.45 -23.75 -42.87
C SER A 75 -11.67 -22.75 -41.73
N ILE A 76 -10.69 -21.89 -41.45
CA ILE A 76 -10.66 -20.93 -40.34
C ILE A 76 -10.05 -19.62 -40.86
N LEU A 77 -10.54 -18.48 -40.38
CA LEU A 77 -9.99 -17.15 -40.72
C LEU A 77 -8.52 -17.00 -40.28
N PRO A 78 -7.74 -16.11 -40.91
CA PRO A 78 -6.34 -15.90 -40.56
C PRO A 78 -6.20 -15.37 -39.11
N ASN A 79 -5.40 -16.06 -38.28
CA ASN A 79 -5.24 -15.74 -36.86
C ASN A 79 -4.14 -14.70 -36.59
N SER A 80 -3.23 -14.49 -37.56
CA SER A 80 -2.20 -13.45 -37.50
C SER A 80 -2.63 -12.19 -38.23
N LYS A 81 -2.48 -11.02 -37.60
CA LYS A 81 -2.73 -9.72 -38.27
C LYS A 81 -1.61 -9.45 -39.27
N SER A 82 -1.95 -9.13 -40.51
CA SER A 82 -0.98 -8.88 -41.58
C SER A 82 0.04 -7.80 -41.20
N GLU A 83 1.30 -8.05 -41.52
CA GLU A 83 2.43 -7.13 -41.33
C GLU A 83 2.44 -6.01 -42.38
N LEU A 84 1.56 -6.08 -43.38
CA LEU A 84 1.42 -5.09 -44.46
C LEU A 84 0.51 -3.92 -44.05
N ASN A 85 0.84 -2.72 -44.52
CA ASN A 85 -0.03 -1.56 -44.36
C ASN A 85 -1.20 -1.61 -45.36
N LEU A 86 -2.33 -2.17 -44.92
CA LEU A 86 -3.52 -2.38 -45.76
C LEU A 86 -4.27 -1.07 -46.12
N ASN A 87 -3.90 0.08 -45.53
CA ASN A 87 -4.55 1.37 -45.78
C ASN A 87 -4.03 2.11 -47.04
N LYS A 88 -3.05 1.54 -47.75
CA LYS A 88 -2.31 2.23 -48.82
C LYS A 88 -3.00 2.18 -50.20
N GLY A 89 -4.10 1.43 -50.34
CA GLY A 89 -4.94 1.36 -51.54
C GLY A 89 -4.38 0.53 -52.70
N THR A 90 -3.06 0.55 -52.95
CA THR A 90 -2.40 -0.29 -53.96
C THR A 90 -1.13 -0.91 -53.38
N LEU A 91 -0.96 -2.22 -53.56
CA LEU A 91 0.22 -3.00 -53.18
C LEU A 91 1.00 -3.44 -54.41
N LYS A 92 2.30 -3.15 -54.46
CA LYS A 92 3.21 -3.66 -55.50
C LYS A 92 3.75 -5.02 -55.09
N VAL A 93 3.67 -6.01 -55.97
CA VAL A 93 4.14 -7.37 -55.66
C VAL A 93 5.26 -7.78 -56.61
N ASN A 94 6.41 -8.13 -56.02
CA ASN A 94 7.53 -8.73 -56.74
C ASN A 94 7.59 -10.22 -56.38
N PHE A 95 7.40 -11.09 -57.36
CA PHE A 95 7.54 -12.53 -57.19
C PHE A 95 8.45 -13.09 -58.29
N ILE A 96 9.72 -13.28 -57.96
CA ILE A 96 10.80 -13.54 -58.92
C ILE A 96 11.49 -14.86 -58.57
N GLY A 97 11.78 -15.67 -59.58
CA GLY A 97 12.43 -16.96 -59.39
C GLY A 97 12.74 -17.70 -60.69
N GLU A 98 13.05 -18.99 -60.58
CA GLU A 98 13.39 -19.87 -61.69
C GLU A 98 12.44 -21.06 -61.70
N VAL A 99 12.00 -21.51 -62.89
CA VAL A 99 11.14 -22.68 -63.06
C VAL A 99 11.70 -23.56 -64.18
N GLU A 100 11.75 -24.87 -63.94
CA GLU A 100 12.19 -25.89 -64.89
C GLU A 100 11.18 -27.04 -64.90
N GLY A 101 10.64 -27.40 -66.07
CA GLY A 101 9.59 -28.43 -66.22
C GLY A 101 8.19 -27.87 -66.52
N ASP A 102 7.16 -28.72 -66.55
CA ASP A 102 5.76 -28.32 -66.75
C ASP A 102 5.12 -27.94 -65.40
N LEU A 103 5.63 -26.86 -64.81
CA LEU A 103 5.28 -26.39 -63.47
C LEU A 103 4.78 -24.95 -63.50
N GLU A 104 3.66 -24.69 -62.83
CA GLU A 104 3.15 -23.33 -62.61
C GLU A 104 3.18 -22.99 -61.11
N VAL A 105 3.83 -21.88 -60.77
CA VAL A 105 4.00 -21.40 -59.40
C VAL A 105 3.36 -20.02 -59.29
N PHE A 106 2.45 -19.88 -58.34
CA PHE A 106 1.73 -18.63 -58.08
C PHE A 106 1.90 -18.21 -56.63
N LEU A 107 2.20 -16.93 -56.39
CA LEU A 107 1.98 -16.32 -55.09
C LEU A 107 0.49 -15.99 -54.99
N GLN A 108 -0.17 -16.69 -54.09
CA GLN A 108 -1.57 -16.54 -53.76
C GLN A 108 -1.71 -15.54 -52.59
N ILE A 109 -2.51 -14.50 -52.82
CA ILE A 109 -2.79 -13.44 -51.85
C ILE A 109 -4.30 -13.43 -51.61
N ASP A 110 -4.72 -13.94 -50.47
CA ASP A 110 -6.12 -14.03 -50.07
C ASP A 110 -6.49 -12.84 -49.19
N GLU A 111 -7.40 -11.99 -49.67
CA GLU A 111 -7.94 -10.86 -48.93
C GLU A 111 -9.13 -11.30 -48.08
N TYR A 112 -9.20 -10.84 -46.83
CA TYR A 112 -10.29 -11.13 -45.91
C TYR A 112 -10.93 -9.84 -45.41
N THR A 113 -12.27 -9.83 -45.40
CA THR A 113 -13.00 -8.88 -44.55
C THR A 113 -12.94 -9.36 -43.10
N LYS A 114 -13.55 -8.63 -42.15
CA LYS A 114 -13.53 -9.03 -40.73
C LYS A 114 -14.11 -10.45 -40.50
N ASN A 115 -15.02 -10.92 -41.35
CA ASN A 115 -15.84 -12.10 -41.09
C ASN A 115 -15.69 -13.22 -42.13
N GLU A 116 -15.14 -12.95 -43.31
CA GLU A 116 -15.06 -13.93 -44.40
C GLU A 116 -13.92 -13.65 -45.38
N HIS A 117 -13.54 -14.68 -46.13
CA HIS A 117 -12.69 -14.54 -47.32
C HIS A 117 -13.40 -13.66 -48.35
N TYR A 118 -12.70 -12.66 -48.86
CA TYR A 118 -13.25 -11.70 -49.82
C TYR A 118 -12.91 -12.07 -51.26
N ARG A 119 -11.62 -12.24 -51.56
CA ARG A 119 -11.13 -12.66 -52.88
C ARG A 119 -9.67 -13.08 -52.83
N THR A 120 -9.23 -13.77 -53.87
CA THR A 120 -7.85 -14.26 -54.03
C THR A 120 -7.20 -13.68 -55.27
N HIS A 121 -5.95 -13.22 -55.15
CA HIS A 121 -5.09 -12.89 -56.28
C HIS A 121 -4.04 -13.98 -56.47
N PHE A 122 -3.79 -14.35 -57.73
CA PHE A 122 -2.75 -15.30 -58.10
C PHE A 122 -1.73 -14.59 -58.99
N ILE A 123 -0.51 -14.46 -58.49
CA ILE A 123 0.60 -13.80 -59.19
C ILE A 123 1.57 -14.88 -59.64
N LYS A 124 1.67 -15.09 -60.96
CA LYS A 124 2.58 -16.11 -61.51
C LYS A 124 4.03 -15.67 -61.30
N LEU A 125 4.91 -16.63 -61.02
CA LEU A 125 6.34 -16.37 -60.85
C LEU A 125 6.92 -15.69 -62.11
N ASN A 126 7.67 -14.60 -61.91
CA ASN A 126 8.25 -13.72 -62.93
C ASN A 126 7.27 -12.82 -63.71
N GLU A 127 6.04 -12.62 -63.23
CA GLU A 127 5.11 -11.64 -63.80
C GLU A 127 5.00 -10.37 -62.93
N ASN A 128 5.04 -9.19 -63.56
CA ASN A 128 4.88 -7.90 -62.89
C ASN A 128 3.42 -7.67 -62.49
N ASN A 129 3.14 -7.42 -61.20
CA ASN A 129 1.77 -7.28 -60.72
C ASN A 129 1.60 -6.16 -59.66
N GLU A 130 0.47 -5.46 -59.71
CA GLU A 130 0.00 -4.51 -58.70
C GLU A 130 -1.43 -4.89 -58.28
N ILE A 131 -1.70 -4.90 -56.97
CA ILE A 131 -3.00 -5.28 -56.39
C ILE A 131 -3.64 -4.05 -55.73
N ASN A 132 -4.89 -3.72 -56.11
CA ASN A 132 -5.65 -2.65 -55.47
C ASN A 132 -6.50 -3.18 -54.31
N LEU A 133 -6.26 -2.71 -53.08
CA LEU A 133 -6.99 -3.10 -51.88
C LEU A 133 -8.24 -2.24 -51.66
N ASP A 134 -9.35 -2.90 -51.31
CA ASP A 134 -10.57 -2.23 -50.86
C ASP A 134 -10.42 -1.80 -49.38
N SER A 135 -10.97 -0.65 -49.02
CA SER A 135 -11.02 -0.12 -47.65
C SER A 135 -11.60 -1.07 -46.59
N LYS A 136 -12.39 -2.07 -47.00
CA LYS A 136 -13.01 -3.07 -46.12
C LYS A 136 -12.14 -4.29 -45.82
N ILE A 137 -10.95 -4.39 -46.44
CA ILE A 137 -10.03 -5.50 -46.21
C ILE A 137 -9.39 -5.34 -44.84
N TYR A 138 -9.64 -6.30 -43.97
CA TYR A 138 -9.17 -6.31 -42.59
C TYR A 138 -7.85 -7.09 -42.45
N ASN A 139 -7.66 -8.13 -43.27
CA ASN A 139 -6.48 -8.98 -43.22
C ASN A 139 -6.15 -9.59 -44.58
N ILE A 140 -4.92 -10.09 -44.73
CA ILE A 140 -4.45 -10.80 -45.93
C ILE A 140 -3.69 -12.05 -45.49
N ARG A 141 -3.88 -13.16 -46.23
CA ARG A 141 -3.10 -14.38 -46.09
C ARG A 141 -2.26 -14.64 -47.35
N LEU A 142 -1.05 -15.15 -47.15
CA LEU A 142 -0.12 -15.48 -48.23
C LEU A 142 0.07 -16.99 -48.32
N ALA A 143 -0.02 -17.51 -49.54
CA ALA A 143 0.32 -18.90 -49.87
C ALA A 143 1.08 -18.96 -51.21
N ILE A 144 1.88 -20.00 -51.44
CA ILE A 144 2.46 -20.29 -52.76
C ILE A 144 1.75 -21.52 -53.28
N SER A 145 0.94 -21.34 -54.33
CA SER A 145 0.20 -22.39 -55.01
C SER A 145 1.04 -22.97 -56.14
N ILE A 146 1.18 -24.28 -56.18
CA ILE A 146 2.06 -24.98 -57.13
C ILE A 146 1.26 -26.06 -57.85
N LYS A 147 1.29 -26.06 -59.18
CA LYS A 147 0.58 -27.01 -60.06
C LYS A 147 1.55 -27.63 -61.07
N GLY A 148 1.44 -28.94 -61.29
CA GLY A 148 2.31 -29.69 -62.21
C GLY A 148 3.59 -30.22 -61.57
N ALA A 149 4.53 -30.70 -62.39
CA ALA A 149 5.77 -31.37 -61.95
C ALA A 149 7.01 -30.72 -62.57
N GLY A 150 8.07 -30.61 -61.77
CA GLY A 150 9.29 -29.92 -62.16
C GLY A 150 10.07 -29.40 -60.96
N LYS A 151 10.93 -28.41 -61.21
CA LYS A 151 11.71 -27.74 -60.17
C LYS A 151 11.43 -26.25 -60.22
N PHE A 152 11.41 -25.61 -59.06
CA PHE A 152 11.39 -24.16 -59.00
C PHE A 152 12.21 -23.63 -57.83
N LYS A 153 12.68 -22.39 -57.99
CA LYS A 153 13.39 -21.63 -56.97
C LYS A 153 12.75 -20.25 -56.87
N ILE A 154 12.54 -19.78 -55.65
CA ILE A 154 12.08 -18.41 -55.42
C ILE A 154 13.30 -17.59 -55.01
N ASN A 155 13.57 -16.54 -55.77
CA ASN A 155 14.67 -15.60 -55.51
C ASN A 155 14.17 -14.42 -54.66
N GLU A 156 12.94 -13.96 -54.91
CA GLU A 156 12.30 -12.89 -54.14
C GLU A 156 10.78 -13.06 -54.12
N ALA A 157 10.16 -12.83 -52.96
CA ALA A 157 8.72 -12.63 -52.84
C ALA A 157 8.49 -11.44 -51.90
N SER A 158 8.33 -10.23 -52.44
CA SER A 158 8.13 -9.02 -51.66
C SER A 158 6.85 -8.30 -52.03
N ILE A 159 6.20 -7.70 -51.03
CA ILE A 159 5.01 -6.87 -51.22
C ILE A 159 5.32 -5.51 -50.60
N ASP A 160 5.27 -4.46 -51.42
CA ASP A 160 5.52 -3.07 -51.01
C ASP A 160 6.85 -2.85 -50.27
N GLY A 161 7.88 -3.61 -50.68
CA GLY A 161 9.23 -3.58 -50.08
C GLY A 161 9.40 -4.43 -48.82
N SER A 162 8.31 -5.05 -48.31
CA SER A 162 8.40 -6.06 -47.25
C SER A 162 8.70 -7.42 -47.89
N ASN A 163 9.81 -8.04 -47.52
CA ASN A 163 10.23 -9.31 -48.11
C ASN A 163 9.68 -10.50 -47.30
N PHE A 164 8.88 -11.34 -47.95
CA PHE A 164 8.28 -12.55 -47.40
C PHE A 164 9.06 -13.81 -47.78
N TRP A 165 10.03 -13.71 -48.70
CA TRP A 165 10.95 -14.78 -49.06
C TRP A 165 12.39 -14.27 -49.01
N ILE A 166 13.03 -14.47 -47.86
CA ILE A 166 14.43 -14.10 -47.66
C ILE A 166 15.27 -15.26 -48.16
N ASP A 167 16.01 -15.06 -49.27
CA ASP A 167 17.07 -15.99 -49.63
C ASP A 167 18.10 -15.97 -48.49
N SER A 168 18.18 -17.08 -47.76
CA SER A 168 19.13 -17.30 -46.66
C SER A 168 20.60 -17.17 -47.09
N SER A 169 20.89 -17.00 -48.39
CA SER A 169 22.22 -16.67 -48.91
C SER A 169 22.67 -15.22 -48.67
N MET A 170 21.79 -14.31 -48.20
CA MET A 170 22.18 -12.94 -47.83
C MET A 170 21.92 -12.61 -46.35
N ASN A 171 22.93 -12.93 -45.53
CA ASN A 171 23.35 -12.24 -44.30
C ASN A 171 22.32 -12.04 -43.17
N ILE A 172 22.13 -13.07 -42.33
CA ILE A 172 22.53 -13.12 -40.89
C ILE A 172 22.67 -14.61 -40.46
N LYS A 173 23.93 -15.09 -40.51
CA LYS A 173 24.62 -16.09 -39.67
C LYS A 173 24.07 -17.53 -39.54
N GLU A 174 24.64 -18.43 -40.35
CA GLU A 174 24.62 -19.92 -40.26
C GLU A 174 25.00 -20.55 -38.90
N ASN A 175 25.36 -19.76 -37.88
CA ASN A 175 25.98 -20.22 -36.63
C ASN A 175 25.09 -20.13 -35.37
N TYR A 176 23.82 -19.71 -35.46
CA TYR A 176 22.94 -19.56 -34.29
C TYR A 176 21.53 -20.11 -34.54
N SER A 177 20.98 -20.81 -33.55
CA SER A 177 19.59 -21.25 -33.47
C SER A 177 18.75 -20.26 -32.64
N TYR A 178 17.50 -20.02 -33.04
CA TYR A 178 16.57 -19.11 -32.37
C TYR A 178 15.60 -19.85 -31.45
N ILE A 179 15.28 -19.25 -30.29
CA ILE A 179 14.27 -19.72 -29.34
C ILE A 179 13.15 -18.66 -29.31
N PRO A 180 12.11 -18.81 -30.15
CA PRO A 180 11.07 -17.81 -30.31
C PRO A 180 10.34 -17.46 -29.02
N GLU A 181 10.17 -18.43 -28.12
CA GLU A 181 9.41 -18.26 -26.88
C GLU A 181 10.06 -17.28 -25.90
N TYR A 182 11.37 -17.10 -25.97
CA TYR A 182 12.13 -16.24 -25.05
C TYR A 182 12.79 -15.06 -25.76
N ASN A 183 12.81 -15.03 -27.10
CA ASN A 183 13.57 -14.09 -27.90
C ASN A 183 15.11 -14.19 -27.67
N TRP A 184 15.60 -15.42 -27.51
CA TRP A 184 17.03 -15.73 -27.33
C TRP A 184 17.58 -16.54 -28.50
N TYR A 185 18.88 -16.37 -28.75
CA TYR A 185 19.63 -17.13 -29.75
C TYR A 185 20.73 -17.92 -29.05
N TYR A 186 21.01 -19.15 -29.47
CA TYR A 186 22.12 -19.96 -28.97
C TYR A 186 22.96 -20.46 -30.13
N SER A 187 24.23 -20.78 -29.91
CA SER A 187 25.11 -21.27 -30.98
C SER A 187 24.57 -22.57 -31.58
N ASN A 188 24.50 -22.63 -32.92
CA ASN A 188 24.04 -23.80 -33.65
C ASN A 188 25.18 -24.84 -33.74
N ASN A 189 25.45 -25.52 -32.64
CA ASN A 189 26.51 -26.55 -32.54
C ASN A 189 26.08 -27.71 -31.62
N ASP A 190 26.82 -28.82 -31.66
CA ASP A 190 26.51 -30.02 -30.86
C ASP A 190 26.85 -29.88 -29.37
N LYS A 191 27.46 -28.75 -28.96
CA LYS A 191 27.94 -28.55 -27.58
C LYS A 191 26.88 -27.97 -26.67
N ILE A 192 25.90 -27.25 -27.20
CA ILE A 192 24.76 -26.72 -26.45
C ILE A 192 23.46 -26.98 -27.21
N VAL A 193 22.56 -27.73 -26.58
CA VAL A 193 21.30 -28.16 -27.20
C VAL A 193 20.14 -27.74 -26.31
N TYR A 194 19.19 -27.00 -26.89
CA TYR A 194 17.94 -26.65 -26.23
C TYR A 194 16.91 -27.77 -26.40
N ASP A 195 16.35 -28.25 -25.29
CA ASP A 195 15.25 -29.20 -25.26
C ASP A 195 13.94 -28.46 -24.95
N LYS A 196 13.07 -28.39 -25.97
CA LYS A 196 11.77 -27.70 -25.90
C LYS A 196 10.76 -28.38 -24.96
N VAL A 197 10.88 -29.68 -24.70
CA VAL A 197 9.93 -30.44 -23.86
C VAL A 197 10.13 -30.12 -22.39
N ILE A 198 11.39 -30.07 -21.93
CA ILE A 198 11.72 -29.74 -20.53
C ILE A 198 12.03 -28.24 -20.33
N SER A 199 12.10 -27.48 -21.44
CA SER A 199 12.44 -26.07 -21.49
C SER A 199 13.76 -25.80 -20.77
N GLY A 200 14.82 -26.49 -21.20
CA GLY A 200 16.16 -26.40 -20.64
C GLY A 200 17.23 -26.79 -21.64
N PHE A 201 18.49 -26.73 -21.23
CA PHE A 201 19.65 -26.91 -22.09
C PHE A 201 20.53 -28.04 -21.57
N PHE A 202 21.10 -28.78 -22.52
CA PHE A 202 22.22 -29.67 -22.27
C PHE A 202 23.49 -29.04 -22.84
N ILE A 203 24.52 -28.93 -22.00
CA ILE A 203 25.85 -28.48 -22.41
C ILE A 203 26.87 -29.60 -22.24
N SER A 204 27.81 -29.71 -23.19
CA SER A 204 28.92 -30.67 -23.15
C SER A 204 30.27 -30.03 -23.49
N SER A 205 30.45 -28.76 -23.13
CA SER A 205 31.65 -27.97 -23.42
C SER A 205 32.43 -27.65 -22.15
N VAL A 206 33.44 -28.48 -21.85
CA VAL A 206 34.24 -28.35 -20.61
C VAL A 206 35.25 -27.19 -20.71
N ASP A 207 35.87 -27.01 -21.88
CA ASP A 207 37.01 -26.09 -22.07
C ASP A 207 36.66 -24.79 -22.81
N GLN A 208 35.43 -24.65 -23.33
CA GLN A 208 35.00 -23.48 -24.10
C GLN A 208 33.64 -22.98 -23.61
N THR A 209 33.50 -21.67 -23.49
CA THR A 209 32.25 -21.02 -23.09
C THR A 209 31.31 -20.88 -24.28
N GLU A 210 30.09 -21.39 -24.14
CA GLU A 210 29.00 -21.19 -25.09
C GLU A 210 28.18 -19.96 -24.70
N SER A 211 27.62 -19.25 -25.68
CA SER A 211 26.88 -18.01 -25.44
C SER A 211 25.44 -18.09 -25.95
N LEU A 212 24.50 -17.59 -25.14
CA LEU A 212 23.14 -17.30 -25.58
C LEU A 212 22.93 -15.80 -25.62
N ILE A 213 22.30 -15.27 -26.66
CA ILE A 213 22.21 -13.83 -26.91
C ILE A 213 20.74 -13.41 -26.97
N TYR A 214 20.34 -12.43 -26.15
CA TYR A 214 19.01 -11.85 -26.21
C TYR A 214 18.88 -10.86 -27.37
N GLY A 215 17.80 -10.93 -28.14
CA GLY A 215 17.49 -9.96 -29.21
C GLY A 215 18.46 -9.96 -30.41
N GLY A 216 19.29 -11.01 -30.55
CA GLY A 216 20.04 -11.29 -31.77
C GLY A 216 21.53 -10.93 -31.80
N PRO A 217 22.26 -11.41 -32.83
CA PRO A 217 23.71 -11.36 -32.89
C PRO A 217 24.30 -10.06 -33.48
N SER A 218 23.48 -9.06 -33.84
CA SER A 218 23.95 -7.74 -34.28
C SER A 218 24.23 -6.82 -33.07
N PHE A 219 25.18 -5.90 -33.19
CA PHE A 219 25.51 -4.92 -32.12
C PHE A 219 24.55 -3.70 -32.10
N LYS A 220 23.45 -3.77 -32.85
CA LYS A 220 22.47 -2.69 -33.04
C LYS A 220 21.09 -2.98 -32.41
N THR A 221 21.00 -3.94 -31.50
CA THR A 221 19.78 -4.11 -30.71
C THR A 221 19.82 -3.09 -29.58
N GLU A 222 19.22 -1.93 -29.80
CA GLU A 222 19.02 -0.93 -28.76
C GLU A 222 18.17 -1.55 -27.63
N LEU A 223 18.57 -1.37 -26.36
CA LEU A 223 17.60 -1.43 -25.28
C LEU A 223 16.60 -0.29 -25.56
N ASP A 224 15.34 -0.67 -25.66
CA ASP A 224 14.20 0.20 -25.85
C ASP A 224 14.33 1.48 -24.99
N HIS A 225 13.93 2.64 -25.54
CA HIS A 225 14.26 4.01 -25.11
C HIS A 225 14.06 4.35 -23.61
N GLU A 226 13.39 3.51 -22.84
CA GLU A 226 13.03 3.71 -21.43
C GLU A 226 14.19 3.51 -20.44
N HIS A 227 15.28 2.82 -20.82
CA HIS A 227 16.43 2.56 -19.92
C HIS A 227 17.45 3.70 -19.86
N LYS A 228 17.36 4.72 -20.72
CA LYS A 228 18.33 5.83 -20.79
C LYS A 228 18.29 6.77 -19.57
N ASN A 229 17.24 6.71 -18.74
CA ASN A 229 17.00 7.65 -17.65
C ASN A 229 17.23 7.08 -16.23
N VAL A 230 17.59 5.81 -16.09
CA VAL A 230 17.75 5.15 -14.78
C VAL A 230 19.21 4.74 -14.59
N GLU A 231 19.89 5.27 -13.56
CA GLU A 231 21.31 4.96 -13.27
C GLU A 231 21.52 3.57 -12.66
N ASN A 232 20.49 3.01 -12.03
CA ASN A 232 20.57 1.76 -11.27
C ASN A 232 19.54 0.75 -11.75
N HIS A 233 20.00 -0.40 -12.23
CA HIS A 233 19.15 -1.51 -12.68
C HIS A 233 19.21 -2.65 -11.68
N TYR A 234 18.05 -3.10 -11.18
CA TYR A 234 17.99 -4.30 -10.34
C TYR A 234 17.84 -5.54 -11.20
N VAL A 235 18.74 -6.51 -11.02
CA VAL A 235 18.80 -7.74 -11.82
C VAL A 235 18.55 -8.94 -10.93
N GLU A 236 17.60 -9.79 -11.33
CA GLU A 236 17.35 -11.11 -10.75
C GLU A 236 17.60 -12.18 -11.80
N PHE A 237 18.39 -13.20 -11.45
CA PHE A 237 18.71 -14.29 -12.35
C PHE A 237 18.54 -15.63 -11.65
N TYR A 238 17.48 -16.37 -11.98
CA TYR A 238 17.14 -17.64 -11.33
C TYR A 238 17.12 -18.81 -12.31
N GLY A 239 17.51 -19.97 -11.80
CA GLY A 239 17.41 -21.22 -12.53
C GLY A 239 18.03 -22.41 -11.82
N LYS A 240 18.02 -23.55 -12.51
CA LYS A 240 18.57 -24.82 -12.02
C LYS A 240 19.74 -25.22 -12.88
N LYS A 241 20.78 -25.80 -12.28
CA LYS A 241 21.94 -26.31 -13.01
C LYS A 241 22.52 -27.53 -12.29
N ASP A 242 23.10 -28.43 -13.07
CA ASP A 242 23.95 -29.48 -12.53
C ASP A 242 25.21 -28.89 -11.89
N LYS A 243 25.81 -29.65 -10.97
CA LYS A 243 26.98 -29.22 -10.18
C LYS A 243 28.15 -28.76 -11.06
N ASP A 244 28.36 -29.45 -12.18
CA ASP A 244 29.49 -29.24 -13.11
C ASP A 244 29.18 -28.25 -14.24
N VAL A 245 28.03 -27.57 -14.19
CA VAL A 245 27.66 -26.53 -15.14
C VAL A 245 27.80 -25.17 -14.47
N LYS A 246 28.41 -24.20 -15.16
CA LYS A 246 28.49 -22.80 -14.76
C LYS A 246 27.67 -21.98 -15.74
N VAL A 247 26.81 -21.10 -15.22
CA VAL A 247 25.94 -20.21 -15.98
C VAL A 247 26.08 -18.80 -15.41
N GLU A 248 26.43 -17.83 -16.24
CA GLU A 248 26.53 -16.42 -15.87
C GLU A 248 25.69 -15.56 -16.82
N LEU A 249 24.93 -14.61 -16.28
CA LEU A 249 24.22 -13.57 -17.01
C LEU A 249 25.10 -12.34 -17.15
N LEU A 250 25.20 -11.84 -18.37
CA LEU A 250 26.12 -10.79 -18.73
C LEU A 250 25.38 -9.64 -19.37
N ILE A 251 25.63 -8.45 -18.83
CA ILE A 251 25.08 -7.18 -19.30
C ILE A 251 26.26 -6.34 -19.78
N LEU A 252 26.36 -6.15 -21.09
CA LEU A 252 27.32 -5.26 -21.72
C LEU A 252 26.68 -3.90 -21.95
N TYR A 253 27.46 -2.84 -21.76
CA TYR A 253 27.07 -1.49 -22.17
C TYR A 253 28.28 -0.72 -22.71
N THR A 254 28.06 0.18 -23.65
CA THR A 254 29.13 0.94 -24.31
C THR A 254 29.05 2.42 -23.95
N ILE A 255 30.15 3.00 -23.46
CA ILE A 255 30.30 4.45 -23.19
C ILE A 255 31.49 4.95 -24.01
N ASN A 256 31.30 5.98 -24.85
CA ASN A 256 32.37 6.56 -25.67
C ASN A 256 33.20 5.48 -26.41
N SER A 257 32.52 4.52 -27.05
CA SER A 257 33.14 3.38 -27.76
C SER A 257 33.90 2.35 -26.90
N THR A 258 33.86 2.47 -25.57
CA THR A 258 34.41 1.47 -24.64
C THR A 258 33.29 0.59 -24.11
N THR A 259 33.40 -0.73 -24.28
CA THR A 259 32.42 -1.70 -23.76
C THR A 259 32.81 -2.16 -22.36
N LYS A 260 31.86 -2.07 -21.42
CA LYS A 260 31.95 -2.58 -20.05
C LYS A 260 31.03 -3.80 -19.91
N LYS A 261 31.43 -4.76 -19.07
CA LYS A 261 30.72 -6.03 -18.81
C LYS A 261 30.40 -6.12 -17.32
N VAL A 262 29.16 -6.49 -17.01
CA VAL A 262 28.70 -6.85 -15.66
C VAL A 262 28.24 -8.30 -15.69
N SER A 263 28.78 -9.15 -14.80
CA SER A 263 28.44 -10.58 -14.69
C SER A 263 27.65 -10.89 -13.43
N ILE A 264 26.51 -11.56 -13.56
CA ILE A 264 25.63 -12.02 -12.48
C ILE A 264 25.57 -13.55 -12.52
N SER A 265 25.83 -14.21 -11.41
CA SER A 265 25.80 -15.68 -11.32
C SER A 265 24.36 -16.21 -11.32
N LEU A 266 24.15 -17.44 -11.78
CA LEU A 266 22.83 -18.08 -11.63
C LEU A 266 22.43 -18.18 -10.15
N ASN A 267 21.19 -17.81 -9.84
CA ASN A 267 20.60 -17.66 -8.50
C ASN A 267 21.20 -16.51 -7.67
N GLU A 268 21.71 -15.48 -8.36
CA GLU A 268 22.12 -14.21 -7.77
C GLU A 268 21.12 -13.11 -8.15
N SER A 269 20.89 -12.18 -7.23
CA SER A 269 20.15 -10.95 -7.48
C SER A 269 20.95 -9.78 -6.95
N ARG A 270 21.09 -8.70 -7.72
CA ARG A 270 21.78 -7.49 -7.28
C ARG A 270 21.43 -6.27 -8.13
N THR A 271 21.68 -5.09 -7.58
CA THR A 271 21.62 -3.84 -8.35
C THR A 271 22.94 -3.62 -9.10
N ILE A 272 22.84 -3.22 -10.36
CA ILE A 272 23.97 -2.84 -11.20
C ILE A 272 23.83 -1.36 -11.57
N GLU A 273 24.93 -0.63 -11.49
CA GLU A 273 24.97 0.76 -11.91
C GLU A 273 25.34 0.81 -13.40
N VAL A 274 24.49 1.41 -14.21
CA VAL A 274 24.80 1.67 -15.62
C VAL A 274 24.65 3.18 -15.90
N PRO A 275 25.73 3.85 -16.34
CA PRO A 275 25.68 5.29 -16.58
C PRO A 275 24.63 5.69 -17.61
N LYS A 276 23.89 6.78 -17.33
CA LYS A 276 22.86 7.34 -18.23
C LYS A 276 23.37 7.64 -19.65
N ASN A 277 24.67 7.90 -19.80
CA ASN A 277 25.32 8.19 -21.07
C ASN A 277 25.81 6.92 -21.83
N ALA A 278 25.38 5.73 -21.44
CA ALA A 278 25.65 4.52 -22.22
C ALA A 278 24.90 4.56 -23.57
N ASN A 279 25.65 4.33 -24.64
CA ASN A 279 25.20 4.44 -26.03
C ASN A 279 24.46 3.18 -26.52
N SER A 280 24.74 2.01 -25.92
CA SER A 280 24.12 0.73 -26.29
C SER A 280 24.26 -0.28 -25.15
N TYR A 281 23.40 -1.31 -25.17
CA TYR A 281 23.31 -2.36 -24.16
C TYR A 281 23.11 -3.73 -24.80
N LYS A 282 23.62 -4.80 -24.17
CA LYS A 282 23.42 -6.17 -24.66
C LYS A 282 23.36 -7.17 -23.51
N ILE A 283 22.42 -8.12 -23.60
CA ILE A 283 22.22 -9.17 -22.59
C ILE A 283 22.56 -10.52 -23.22
N TYR A 284 23.36 -11.33 -22.53
CA TYR A 284 23.75 -12.66 -22.96
C TYR A 284 24.04 -13.57 -21.76
N LEU A 285 23.97 -14.88 -21.97
CA LEU A 285 24.37 -15.88 -20.99
C LEU A 285 25.69 -16.50 -21.47
N GLU A 286 26.67 -16.61 -20.57
CA GLU A 286 27.86 -17.43 -20.77
C GLU A 286 27.68 -18.74 -20.00
N VAL A 287 27.88 -19.87 -20.68
CA VAL A 287 27.71 -21.21 -20.10
C VAL A 287 28.92 -22.07 -20.38
N GLN A 288 29.40 -22.78 -19.35
CA GLN A 288 30.53 -23.69 -19.45
C GLN A 288 30.28 -24.94 -18.61
N GLY A 289 30.81 -26.08 -19.05
CA GLY A 289 30.80 -27.34 -18.31
C GLY A 289 30.04 -28.45 -19.02
N LYS A 290 29.66 -29.48 -18.25
CA LYS A 290 28.94 -30.65 -18.76
C LYS A 290 27.74 -30.97 -17.87
N GLY A 291 26.55 -30.96 -18.45
CA GLY A 291 25.32 -31.29 -17.73
C GLY A 291 24.12 -30.49 -18.21
N PHE A 292 23.08 -30.50 -17.39
CA PHE A 292 21.83 -29.79 -17.63
C PHE A 292 21.81 -28.44 -16.92
N PHE A 293 21.21 -27.44 -17.58
CA PHE A 293 20.76 -26.23 -16.90
C PHE A 293 19.44 -25.72 -17.46
N LYS A 294 18.70 -24.98 -16.65
CA LYS A 294 17.42 -24.38 -16.99
C LYS A 294 17.36 -22.99 -16.37
N ILE A 295 17.03 -22.01 -17.19
CA ILE A 295 16.72 -20.67 -16.73
C ILE A 295 15.23 -20.63 -16.38
N GLU A 296 14.93 -20.08 -15.21
CA GLU A 296 13.56 -19.90 -14.73
C GLU A 296 13.10 -18.46 -14.91
N ASP A 297 13.94 -17.48 -14.56
CA ASP A 297 13.65 -16.05 -14.70
C ASP A 297 14.93 -15.22 -14.93
N ILE A 298 14.83 -14.23 -15.81
CA ILE A 298 15.80 -13.12 -15.94
C ILE A 298 15.00 -11.82 -15.84
N ILE A 299 15.06 -11.14 -14.69
CA ILE A 299 14.31 -9.91 -14.48
C ILE A 299 15.29 -8.75 -14.37
N ILE A 300 15.09 -7.68 -15.15
CA ILE A 300 15.90 -6.46 -15.09
C ILE A 300 14.94 -5.28 -14.93
N SER A 301 15.01 -4.58 -13.79
CA SER A 301 14.17 -3.44 -13.43
C SER A 301 12.66 -3.74 -13.58
N GLY A 302 12.24 -4.92 -13.11
CA GLY A 302 10.84 -5.38 -13.19
C GLY A 302 10.45 -6.01 -14.53
N PHE A 303 11.29 -5.93 -15.56
CA PHE A 303 11.02 -6.53 -16.86
C PHE A 303 11.59 -7.95 -16.96
N ASN A 304 10.76 -8.91 -17.38
CA ASN A 304 11.17 -10.29 -17.55
C ASN A 304 11.67 -10.54 -18.98
N TYR A 305 12.94 -10.90 -19.10
CA TYR A 305 13.68 -11.23 -20.32
C TYR A 305 13.76 -12.75 -20.58
N TRP A 306 13.25 -13.58 -19.66
CA TRP A 306 13.15 -15.04 -19.82
C TRP A 306 11.86 -15.55 -19.17
N PRO A 307 10.69 -15.42 -19.84
CA PRO A 307 9.42 -15.83 -19.24
C PRO A 307 9.36 -17.35 -19.09
N SER A 308 8.92 -17.88 -17.95
CA SER A 308 8.53 -19.30 -17.89
C SER A 308 7.32 -19.55 -18.79
N LYS A 309 7.23 -20.75 -19.41
CA LYS A 309 6.15 -21.15 -20.33
C LYS A 309 4.79 -20.90 -19.67
N SER A 310 3.94 -20.07 -20.27
CA SER A 310 2.57 -19.87 -19.82
C SER A 310 1.82 -21.21 -19.92
N GLU A 311 1.24 -21.68 -18.82
CA GLU A 311 0.14 -22.64 -18.90
C GLU A 311 -0.96 -21.98 -19.76
N ASP A 312 -1.52 -22.73 -20.71
CA ASP A 312 -2.46 -22.24 -21.73
C ASP A 312 -3.55 -21.36 -21.09
N ILE A 313 -3.60 -20.08 -21.45
CA ILE A 313 -4.70 -19.21 -21.04
C ILE A 313 -5.85 -19.49 -22.01
N GLU A 314 -6.94 -20.09 -21.51
CA GLU A 314 -8.12 -20.38 -22.33
C GLU A 314 -8.65 -19.10 -23.01
N GLU A 315 -8.91 -19.19 -24.32
CA GLU A 315 -9.45 -18.11 -25.13
C GLU A 315 -10.98 -18.11 -25.10
N ASP A 316 -11.57 -17.47 -24.10
CA ASP A 316 -12.98 -17.07 -24.16
C ASP A 316 -13.07 -15.65 -24.73
N LEU A 317 -13.22 -15.56 -26.06
CA LEU A 317 -13.44 -14.31 -26.78
C LEU A 317 -14.90 -13.87 -26.64
N ILE A 318 -15.19 -12.97 -25.69
CA ILE A 318 -16.43 -12.18 -25.70
C ILE A 318 -16.23 -11.00 -26.66
N SER A 319 -16.99 -10.98 -27.76
CA SER A 319 -16.96 -9.93 -28.78
C SER A 319 -17.31 -8.56 -28.22
N ILE A 320 -16.52 -7.54 -28.56
CA ILE A 320 -16.73 -6.14 -28.19
C ILE A 320 -17.57 -5.45 -29.27
N GLU A 321 -18.79 -5.04 -28.93
CA GLU A 321 -19.47 -3.94 -29.62
C GLU A 321 -19.07 -2.63 -28.94
N ASN A 322 -18.65 -1.63 -29.72
CA ASN A 322 -18.24 -0.30 -29.24
C ASN A 322 -19.26 0.28 -28.23
N PRO A 323 -18.80 0.87 -27.12
CA PRO A 323 -18.99 2.32 -26.97
C PRO A 323 -17.90 3.05 -26.13
N ASN A 324 -17.95 4.39 -26.16
CA ASN A 324 -17.17 5.31 -25.32
C ASN A 324 -17.18 4.86 -23.83
N ASN A 325 -16.01 4.82 -23.17
CA ASN A 325 -15.74 4.47 -21.74
C ASN A 325 -15.02 3.12 -21.48
N ILE A 326 -13.92 2.85 -22.19
CA ILE A 326 -13.03 1.71 -21.91
C ILE A 326 -11.71 2.22 -21.33
N ILE A 327 -11.34 1.75 -20.14
CA ILE A 327 -10.06 2.01 -19.50
C ILE A 327 -9.12 0.84 -19.79
N ASN A 328 -8.04 1.07 -20.55
CA ASN A 328 -7.01 0.07 -20.77
C ASN A 328 -6.04 0.05 -19.58
N LEU A 329 -5.76 -1.13 -19.01
CA LEU A 329 -4.85 -1.29 -17.87
C LEU A 329 -3.57 -2.01 -18.31
N ASN A 330 -2.62 -1.23 -18.82
CA ASN A 330 -1.30 -1.72 -19.24
C ASN A 330 -0.18 -1.26 -18.27
N GLN A 331 1.07 -1.59 -18.57
CA GLN A 331 2.24 -1.21 -17.77
C GLN A 331 2.38 0.29 -17.48
N GLN A 332 1.85 1.16 -18.34
CA GLN A 332 1.94 2.61 -18.15
C GLN A 332 0.88 3.11 -17.16
N ASN A 333 -0.26 2.41 -17.08
CA ASN A 333 -1.45 2.85 -16.35
C ASN A 333 -1.59 2.21 -14.98
N ILE A 334 -0.82 1.17 -14.69
CA ILE A 334 -0.72 0.58 -13.35
C ILE A 334 0.44 1.27 -12.63
N LYS A 335 0.22 1.83 -11.45
CA LYS A 335 1.29 2.46 -10.65
C LYS A 335 2.07 1.40 -9.89
N ASN A 336 3.36 1.69 -9.69
CA ASN A 336 4.22 0.99 -8.73
C ASN A 336 4.39 -0.52 -8.97
N TRP A 337 4.00 -1.06 -10.13
CA TRP A 337 4.16 -2.49 -10.43
C TRP A 337 5.62 -2.92 -10.53
N ASN A 338 6.52 -1.98 -10.88
CA ASN A 338 7.96 -2.19 -11.07
C ASN A 338 8.80 -1.86 -9.83
N GLN A 339 8.20 -1.70 -8.65
CA GLN A 339 8.98 -1.50 -7.42
C GLN A 339 9.82 -2.75 -7.10
N HIS A 340 11.06 -2.52 -6.65
CA HIS A 340 12.03 -3.60 -6.39
C HIS A 340 11.52 -4.65 -5.40
N GLY A 341 11.71 -5.93 -5.74
CA GLY A 341 11.32 -7.07 -4.91
C GLY A 341 9.82 -7.24 -4.70
N LEU A 342 8.97 -6.60 -5.52
CA LEU A 342 7.60 -7.04 -5.67
C LEU A 342 7.60 -8.40 -6.36
N LYS A 343 6.74 -9.32 -5.90
CA LYS A 343 6.55 -10.64 -6.53
C LYS A 343 5.73 -10.52 -7.83
N LEU A 344 6.00 -9.48 -8.63
CA LEU A 344 5.33 -9.09 -9.86
C LEU A 344 6.37 -8.59 -10.88
N SER A 345 6.33 -9.10 -12.10
CA SER A 345 7.17 -8.65 -13.22
C SER A 345 6.34 -8.54 -14.50
N TYR A 346 6.84 -7.79 -15.48
CA TYR A 346 6.17 -7.58 -16.77
C TYR A 346 7.04 -8.04 -17.94
N ASN A 347 6.46 -8.75 -18.88
CA ASN A 347 7.09 -9.15 -20.12
C ASN A 347 6.59 -8.27 -21.27
N LYS A 348 7.52 -7.59 -21.94
CA LYS A 348 7.22 -6.68 -23.05
C LYS A 348 6.83 -7.39 -24.35
N TRP A 349 7.38 -8.58 -24.61
CA TRP A 349 7.20 -9.31 -25.87
C TRP A 349 5.78 -9.85 -26.02
N ASN A 350 5.22 -10.39 -24.93
CA ASN A 350 3.87 -10.92 -24.91
C ASN A 350 2.88 -10.05 -24.09
N GLN A 351 3.33 -8.86 -23.65
CA GLN A 351 2.55 -7.88 -22.90
C GLN A 351 1.83 -8.46 -21.66
N GLN A 352 2.56 -9.26 -20.88
CA GLN A 352 2.01 -10.08 -19.80
C GLN A 352 2.67 -9.79 -18.46
N PHE A 353 1.87 -9.71 -17.41
CA PHE A 353 2.35 -9.70 -16.03
C PHE A 353 2.50 -11.13 -15.51
N LYS A 354 3.60 -11.39 -14.78
CA LYS A 354 3.83 -12.62 -14.00
C LYS A 354 3.81 -12.26 -12.53
N VAL A 355 3.00 -12.97 -11.74
CA VAL A 355 2.88 -12.79 -10.28
C VAL A 355 3.26 -14.08 -9.57
N ASN A 356 3.96 -14.00 -8.43
CA ASN A 356 4.44 -15.14 -7.65
C ASN A 356 4.10 -15.00 -6.16
N LEU A 357 2.82 -14.89 -5.81
CA LEU A 357 2.37 -14.77 -4.42
C LEU A 357 2.08 -16.15 -3.83
N LYS A 358 2.37 -16.36 -2.53
CA LYS A 358 2.12 -17.62 -1.82
C LYS A 358 0.98 -17.47 -0.81
N GLY A 359 0.15 -18.51 -0.68
CA GLY A 359 -0.93 -18.55 0.32
C GLY A 359 -1.90 -17.37 0.21
N LYS A 360 -2.07 -16.63 1.31
CA LYS A 360 -2.96 -15.46 1.46
C LYS A 360 -2.28 -14.11 1.10
N GLN A 361 -1.11 -14.16 0.45
CA GLN A 361 -0.46 -12.95 -0.06
C GLN A 361 -1.27 -12.35 -1.20
N PHE A 362 -1.35 -11.02 -1.21
CA PHE A 362 -2.01 -10.25 -2.25
C PHE A 362 -1.21 -8.99 -2.57
N LEU A 363 -1.35 -8.50 -3.80
CA LEU A 363 -0.88 -7.17 -4.21
C LEU A 363 -2.08 -6.27 -4.49
N SER A 364 -1.94 -5.00 -4.11
CA SER A 364 -2.89 -3.94 -4.44
C SER A 364 -2.15 -2.92 -5.29
N LEU A 365 -2.49 -2.85 -6.58
CA LEU A 365 -1.84 -1.96 -7.54
C LEU A 365 -2.80 -0.81 -7.87
N SER A 366 -2.40 0.42 -7.58
CA SER A 366 -3.21 1.59 -7.94
C SER A 366 -3.23 1.79 -9.45
N ILE A 367 -4.34 2.27 -9.98
CA ILE A 367 -4.46 2.64 -11.40
C ILE A 367 -4.22 4.16 -11.51
N ASN A 368 -3.56 4.61 -12.58
CA ASN A 368 -3.33 6.04 -12.86
C ASN A 368 -4.66 6.79 -12.91
N GLU A 369 -4.64 8.02 -12.40
CA GLU A 369 -5.77 8.94 -12.48
C GLU A 369 -6.03 9.27 -13.95
N TYR A 370 -7.00 8.58 -14.55
CA TYR A 370 -7.82 9.19 -15.59
C TYR A 370 -8.67 10.29 -14.94
N GLU A 371 -9.19 11.23 -15.73
CA GLU A 371 -10.10 12.29 -15.25
C GLU A 371 -11.04 11.74 -14.16
N LYS A 372 -11.17 12.45 -13.03
CA LYS A 372 -11.98 12.00 -11.90
C LYS A 372 -13.35 11.55 -12.39
N PHE A 373 -13.63 10.25 -12.31
CA PHE A 373 -14.94 9.73 -12.62
C PHE A 373 -15.88 10.06 -11.46
N ILE A 374 -16.82 10.96 -11.70
CA ILE A 374 -17.85 11.32 -10.73
C ILE A 374 -19.16 10.69 -11.22
N PRO A 375 -19.66 9.64 -10.57
CA PRO A 375 -20.93 9.03 -10.94
C PRO A 375 -22.08 10.05 -10.88
N ALA A 376 -22.91 10.09 -11.91
CA ALA A 376 -24.12 10.89 -11.94
C ALA A 376 -25.13 10.38 -10.89
N LYS A 377 -25.78 11.33 -10.20
CA LYS A 377 -26.69 11.03 -9.09
C LYS A 377 -27.87 10.17 -9.55
N GLY A 378 -28.16 9.11 -8.78
CA GLY A 378 -29.28 8.19 -9.01
C GLY A 378 -29.07 7.16 -10.13
N LYS A 379 -27.99 7.26 -10.92
CA LYS A 379 -27.73 6.36 -12.06
C LYS A 379 -27.15 5.01 -11.65
N ILE A 380 -27.41 4.00 -12.48
CA ILE A 380 -26.83 2.66 -12.35
C ILE A 380 -25.71 2.51 -13.39
N TYR A 381 -24.58 2.01 -12.94
CA TYR A 381 -23.41 1.75 -13.77
C TYR A 381 -23.21 0.26 -13.95
N GLU A 382 -23.13 -0.19 -15.19
CA GLU A 382 -22.62 -1.51 -15.56
C GLU A 382 -21.10 -1.42 -15.67
N ILE A 383 -20.39 -2.19 -14.85
CA ILE A 383 -18.93 -2.20 -14.82
C ILE A 383 -18.43 -3.61 -15.13
N LEU A 384 -17.57 -3.72 -16.14
CA LEU A 384 -17.02 -4.96 -16.64
C LEU A 384 -15.49 -4.89 -16.78
N PRO A 385 -14.73 -5.35 -15.79
CA PRO A 385 -13.31 -5.62 -15.96
C PRO A 385 -13.10 -6.88 -16.81
N LYS A 386 -12.34 -6.80 -17.90
CA LYS A 386 -11.96 -7.93 -18.77
C LYS A 386 -10.45 -8.14 -18.76
N GLY A 387 -10.01 -9.38 -18.92
CA GLY A 387 -8.58 -9.69 -19.01
C GLY A 387 -8.29 -11.19 -19.11
N LYS A 388 -7.14 -11.52 -19.69
CA LYS A 388 -6.61 -12.88 -19.74
C LYS A 388 -5.95 -13.18 -18.38
N VAL A 389 -6.41 -14.19 -17.65
CA VAL A 389 -5.91 -14.53 -16.30
C VAL A 389 -5.72 -16.05 -16.21
N SER A 390 -4.55 -16.51 -15.76
CA SER A 390 -4.29 -17.94 -15.55
C SER A 390 -5.12 -18.50 -14.36
N GLU A 391 -5.51 -19.77 -14.39
CA GLU A 391 -6.35 -20.40 -13.35
C GLU A 391 -5.89 -20.19 -11.89
N LYS A 392 -4.56 -20.14 -11.67
CA LYS A 392 -3.95 -19.99 -10.34
C LYS A 392 -3.85 -18.54 -9.85
N VAL A 393 -4.28 -17.57 -10.66
CA VAL A 393 -4.33 -16.15 -10.33
C VAL A 393 -5.77 -15.72 -10.13
N LYS A 394 -6.05 -15.04 -9.02
CA LYS A 394 -7.31 -14.33 -8.82
C LYS A 394 -7.05 -12.85 -9.02
N LEU A 395 -7.69 -12.28 -10.03
CA LEU A 395 -7.59 -10.87 -10.36
C LEU A 395 -8.95 -10.20 -10.14
N SER A 396 -8.98 -9.07 -9.45
CA SER A 396 -10.20 -8.29 -9.22
C SER A 396 -9.95 -6.79 -9.38
N LEU A 397 -10.96 -6.09 -9.89
CA LEU A 397 -11.05 -4.64 -9.85
C LEU A 397 -11.69 -4.22 -8.52
N GLY A 398 -10.96 -3.46 -7.73
CA GLY A 398 -11.45 -2.75 -6.56
C GLY A 398 -11.87 -1.32 -6.91
N ILE A 399 -12.99 -0.87 -6.35
CA ILE A 399 -13.57 0.45 -6.55
C ILE A 399 -13.80 1.08 -5.19
N ILE A 400 -13.20 2.24 -4.92
CA ILE A 400 -13.34 2.99 -3.67
C ILE A 400 -14.20 4.21 -3.93
N ALA A 401 -15.43 4.23 -3.42
CA ALA A 401 -16.33 5.37 -3.45
C ALA A 401 -16.10 6.27 -2.23
N LYS A 402 -15.68 7.53 -2.46
CA LYS A 402 -15.46 8.52 -1.41
C LYS A 402 -16.77 9.26 -1.07
N LEU A 403 -17.07 9.39 0.21
CA LEU A 403 -18.26 10.07 0.74
C LEU A 403 -17.85 11.28 1.61
N PRO A 404 -18.79 12.16 1.98
CA PRO A 404 -18.55 13.21 2.97
C PRO A 404 -18.08 12.62 4.30
N ASP A 405 -17.36 13.42 5.09
CA ASP A 405 -16.83 13.05 6.41
C ASP A 405 -15.78 11.91 6.39
N ASN A 406 -15.01 11.81 5.30
CA ASN A 406 -13.93 10.83 5.11
C ASN A 406 -14.38 9.36 5.05
N ASN A 407 -15.69 9.11 4.99
CA ASN A 407 -16.26 7.78 4.85
C ASN A 407 -15.99 7.21 3.44
N LYS A 408 -15.74 5.90 3.36
CA LYS A 408 -15.49 5.20 2.09
C LYS A 408 -16.35 3.95 1.97
N LYS A 409 -16.82 3.65 0.77
CA LYS A 409 -17.43 2.36 0.42
C LYS A 409 -16.58 1.67 -0.63
N VAL A 410 -16.34 0.37 -0.47
CA VAL A 410 -15.56 -0.40 -1.43
C VAL A 410 -16.40 -1.46 -2.11
N TYR A 411 -16.20 -1.59 -3.41
CA TYR A 411 -16.77 -2.64 -4.25
C TYR A 411 -15.62 -3.42 -4.87
N GLN A 412 -15.80 -4.74 -5.00
CA GLN A 412 -14.86 -5.61 -5.71
C GLN A 412 -15.60 -6.35 -6.82
N ILE A 413 -14.98 -6.43 -7.99
CA ILE A 413 -15.47 -7.11 -9.18
C ILE A 413 -14.35 -8.04 -9.69
N PRO A 414 -14.53 -9.37 -9.65
CA PRO A 414 -13.59 -10.28 -10.28
C PRO A 414 -13.46 -9.97 -11.79
N PHE A 415 -12.27 -10.13 -12.35
CA PHE A 415 -12.09 -9.98 -13.80
C PHE A 415 -12.90 -11.02 -14.56
N ASN A 416 -13.44 -10.60 -15.70
CA ASN A 416 -14.37 -11.33 -16.56
C ASN A 416 -15.79 -11.52 -15.98
N PHE A 417 -16.18 -10.70 -15.00
CA PHE A 417 -17.54 -10.66 -14.45
C PHE A 417 -18.14 -9.26 -14.55
N ILE A 418 -19.41 -9.17 -14.95
CA ILE A 418 -20.19 -7.92 -14.94
C ILE A 418 -20.74 -7.64 -13.55
N LYS A 419 -20.74 -6.37 -13.13
CA LYS A 419 -21.46 -5.91 -11.94
C LYS A 419 -22.19 -4.59 -12.19
N PHE A 420 -23.45 -4.53 -11.76
CA PHE A 420 -24.24 -3.29 -11.74
C PHE A 420 -24.11 -2.61 -10.37
N ILE A 421 -23.73 -1.33 -10.36
CA ILE A 421 -23.51 -0.54 -9.15
C ILE A 421 -24.29 0.77 -9.22
N GLN A 422 -25.12 1.01 -8.21
CA GLN A 422 -25.70 2.32 -7.94
C GLN A 422 -24.90 2.95 -6.78
N PHE A 423 -24.24 4.08 -7.05
CA PHE A 423 -23.46 4.78 -6.04
C PHE A 423 -24.37 5.66 -5.15
N PRO A 424 -23.98 5.92 -3.88
CA PRO A 424 -24.73 6.84 -3.02
C PRO A 424 -24.85 8.24 -3.65
N GLU A 425 -25.99 8.92 -3.46
CA GLU A 425 -26.20 10.28 -4.01
C GLU A 425 -25.22 11.34 -3.48
N THR A 426 -24.59 11.06 -2.34
CA THR A 426 -23.60 11.91 -1.69
C THR A 426 -22.16 11.66 -2.15
N ILE A 427 -21.94 10.79 -3.14
CA ILE A 427 -20.59 10.44 -3.61
C ILE A 427 -19.80 11.66 -4.12
N LEU A 428 -18.52 11.74 -3.76
CA LEU A 428 -17.60 12.80 -4.19
C LEU A 428 -16.84 12.38 -5.45
N ASP A 429 -16.18 11.23 -5.42
CA ASP A 429 -15.49 10.60 -6.54
C ASP A 429 -15.31 9.08 -6.31
N ILE A 430 -14.78 8.37 -7.32
CA ILE A 430 -14.34 6.98 -7.20
C ILE A 430 -12.87 6.81 -7.59
N ASP A 431 -12.17 5.90 -6.91
CA ASP A 431 -10.83 5.43 -7.28
C ASP A 431 -10.87 3.94 -7.66
N PHE A 432 -9.96 3.54 -8.56
CA PHE A 432 -9.79 2.14 -8.97
C PHE A 432 -8.44 1.57 -8.51
N TYR A 433 -8.42 0.29 -8.12
CA TYR A 433 -7.21 -0.48 -7.88
C TYR A 433 -7.36 -1.92 -8.36
N LEU A 434 -6.24 -2.57 -8.68
CA LEU A 434 -6.18 -4.00 -8.99
C LEU A 434 -5.77 -4.78 -7.74
N LYS A 435 -6.57 -5.79 -7.40
CA LYS A 435 -6.21 -6.82 -6.43
C LYS A 435 -5.72 -8.06 -7.17
N VAL A 436 -4.49 -8.47 -6.88
CA VAL A 436 -3.86 -9.66 -7.47
C VAL A 436 -3.54 -10.66 -6.36
N GLU A 437 -3.99 -11.90 -6.50
CA GLU A 437 -3.72 -13.00 -5.58
C GLU A 437 -3.24 -14.23 -6.36
N GLY A 438 -2.41 -15.06 -5.73
CA GLY A 438 -1.92 -16.31 -6.30
C GLY A 438 -0.68 -16.17 -7.18
N ASN A 439 -0.38 -17.24 -7.94
CA ASN A 439 0.84 -17.37 -8.72
C ASN A 439 0.50 -17.77 -10.15
N GLY A 440 0.99 -17.01 -11.13
CA GLY A 440 0.71 -17.24 -12.55
C GLY A 440 0.80 -15.95 -13.35
N TYR A 441 -0.07 -15.80 -14.34
CA TYR A 441 0.02 -14.73 -15.33
C TYR A 441 -1.30 -14.03 -15.62
N PHE A 442 -1.22 -12.77 -16.04
CA PHE A 442 -2.37 -12.04 -16.59
C PHE A 442 -1.97 -10.99 -17.64
N SER A 443 -2.85 -10.70 -18.61
CA SER A 443 -2.60 -9.73 -19.68
C SER A 443 -3.90 -9.18 -20.29
N GLY A 444 -3.80 -8.16 -21.15
CA GLY A 444 -4.93 -7.62 -21.91
C GLY A 444 -6.05 -7.05 -21.04
N LEU A 445 -5.69 -6.40 -19.93
CA LEU A 445 -6.66 -5.92 -18.95
C LEU A 445 -7.39 -4.66 -19.44
N THR A 446 -8.71 -4.66 -19.39
CA THR A 446 -9.57 -3.50 -19.66
C THR A 446 -10.68 -3.37 -18.62
N VAL A 447 -11.24 -2.17 -18.46
CA VAL A 447 -12.43 -1.92 -17.63
C VAL A 447 -13.42 -1.12 -18.46
N GLU A 448 -14.59 -1.70 -18.70
CA GLU A 448 -15.69 -1.04 -19.42
C GLU A 448 -16.68 -0.50 -18.39
N ILE A 449 -17.10 0.77 -18.54
CA ILE A 449 -18.05 1.44 -17.64
C ILE A 449 -19.18 2.04 -18.47
N LYS A 450 -20.38 1.48 -18.35
CA LYS A 450 -21.57 1.95 -19.07
C LYS A 450 -22.59 2.50 -18.10
N GLU A 451 -22.98 3.76 -18.29
CA GLU A 451 -24.15 4.32 -17.63
C GLU A 451 -25.40 3.68 -18.25
N ASN A 452 -26.22 3.02 -17.45
CA ASN A 452 -27.49 2.47 -17.92
C ASN A 452 -28.63 3.42 -17.51
N PRO A 453 -29.44 3.97 -18.44
CA PRO A 453 -30.62 4.72 -18.08
C PRO A 453 -31.60 3.83 -17.31
N GLU A 454 -32.31 4.41 -16.32
CA GLU A 454 -33.34 3.70 -15.54
C GLU A 454 -34.37 3.04 -16.48
N GLU A 455 -34.36 1.71 -16.60
CA GLU A 455 -35.39 1.00 -17.37
C GLU A 455 -36.68 0.90 -16.56
N VAL A 456 -37.73 1.59 -17.03
CA VAL A 456 -39.11 1.31 -16.65
C VAL A 456 -39.47 -0.03 -17.30
N THR A 457 -39.65 -1.07 -16.49
CA THR A 457 -39.90 -2.44 -16.99
C THR A 457 -41.36 -2.66 -17.39
N SER A 458 -42.27 -1.81 -16.87
CA SER A 458 -43.69 -1.81 -17.24
C SER A 458 -44.30 -0.44 -16.93
N GLU A 459 -45.20 0.05 -17.78
CA GLU A 459 -45.98 1.28 -17.57
C GLU A 459 -47.46 0.99 -17.81
N VAL A 460 -48.30 1.33 -16.83
CA VAL A 460 -49.76 1.20 -16.92
C VAL A 460 -50.37 2.60 -16.82
N ILE A 461 -51.13 2.98 -17.83
CA ILE A 461 -51.98 4.17 -17.82
C ILE A 461 -53.41 3.70 -17.53
N LEU A 462 -53.99 4.17 -16.43
CA LEU A 462 -55.34 3.80 -16.05
C LEU A 462 -56.35 4.52 -16.94
N SER A 463 -57.32 3.76 -17.44
CA SER A 463 -58.45 4.32 -18.16
C SER A 463 -59.27 5.24 -17.26
N LEU A 464 -59.67 6.39 -17.81
CA LEU A 464 -60.50 7.38 -17.14
C LEU A 464 -61.96 7.34 -17.60
N GLU A 465 -62.35 6.35 -18.40
CA GLU A 465 -63.75 6.10 -18.79
C GLU A 465 -64.61 5.82 -17.55
N LYS A 466 -65.77 6.49 -17.40
CA LYS A 466 -66.61 6.36 -16.19
C LYS A 466 -67.06 4.92 -15.96
N GLU A 467 -67.20 4.12 -17.02
CA GLU A 467 -67.57 2.70 -16.95
C GLU A 467 -66.51 1.86 -16.20
N ASP A 468 -65.26 2.31 -16.20
CA ASP A 468 -64.16 1.68 -15.46
C ASP A 468 -64.09 2.11 -13.99
N TRP A 469 -64.96 3.02 -13.53
CA TRP A 469 -64.99 3.52 -12.16
C TRP A 469 -66.35 3.25 -11.52
N PHE A 470 -66.36 2.42 -10.48
CA PHE A 470 -67.59 2.02 -9.82
C PHE A 470 -67.87 2.84 -8.56
N THR A 471 -69.11 3.31 -8.44
CA THR A 471 -69.68 3.91 -7.23
C THR A 471 -71.12 3.46 -7.07
N ASN A 472 -71.52 3.11 -5.84
CA ASN A 472 -72.91 2.74 -5.50
C ASN A 472 -73.66 3.90 -4.82
N LEU A 473 -73.20 5.14 -5.03
CA LEU A 473 -73.64 6.31 -4.27
C LEU A 473 -74.49 7.24 -5.15
N ASN A 474 -75.75 7.41 -4.80
CA ASN A 474 -76.65 8.35 -5.48
C ASN A 474 -76.19 9.82 -5.37
N GLN A 475 -75.28 10.12 -4.45
CA GLN A 475 -74.74 11.46 -4.17
C GLN A 475 -73.45 11.77 -4.96
N VAL A 476 -72.92 10.81 -5.73
CA VAL A 476 -71.70 10.97 -6.53
C VAL A 476 -72.03 10.66 -7.98
N THR A 477 -71.78 11.61 -8.87
CA THR A 477 -72.00 11.42 -10.31
C THR A 477 -70.65 11.41 -11.03
N LEU A 478 -70.42 10.40 -11.86
CA LEU A 478 -69.25 10.28 -12.73
C LEU A 478 -69.63 10.64 -14.16
N ARG A 479 -68.82 11.48 -14.81
CA ARG A 479 -68.97 11.82 -16.23
C ARG A 479 -67.60 11.90 -16.89
N ASN A 480 -67.56 11.64 -18.19
CA ASN A 480 -66.36 11.81 -19.01
C ASN A 480 -66.35 13.18 -19.69
N THR A 481 -65.15 13.71 -19.85
CA THR A 481 -64.78 14.63 -20.94
C THR A 481 -63.83 13.88 -21.89
N GLU A 482 -63.41 14.48 -23.02
CA GLU A 482 -62.60 13.80 -24.05
C GLU A 482 -61.44 12.96 -23.49
N ASP A 483 -60.67 13.47 -22.51
CA ASP A 483 -59.53 12.75 -21.90
C ASP A 483 -59.51 12.80 -20.35
N SER A 484 -60.64 12.96 -19.66
CA SER A 484 -60.63 13.10 -18.19
C SER A 484 -61.87 12.54 -17.51
N LEU A 485 -61.69 12.04 -16.28
CA LEU A 485 -62.79 11.61 -15.41
C LEU A 485 -63.21 12.78 -14.52
N VAL A 486 -64.46 13.21 -14.66
CA VAL A 486 -65.05 14.22 -13.78
C VAL A 486 -65.95 13.55 -12.75
N ILE A 487 -65.68 13.85 -11.48
CA ILE A 487 -66.39 13.34 -10.32
C ILE A 487 -67.09 14.52 -9.66
N GLN A 488 -68.42 14.49 -9.64
CA GLN A 488 -69.22 15.49 -8.94
C GLN A 488 -69.76 14.90 -7.63
N SER A 489 -69.33 15.48 -6.51
CA SER A 489 -69.69 15.02 -5.17
C SER A 489 -70.70 15.94 -4.50
N LYS A 490 -71.75 15.35 -3.93
CA LYS A 490 -72.70 16.02 -3.03
C LYS A 490 -72.60 15.48 -1.59
N LEU A 491 -71.44 14.95 -1.20
CA LEU A 491 -71.21 14.41 0.14
C LEU A 491 -71.08 15.53 1.18
N ASP A 492 -71.65 15.31 2.36
CA ASP A 492 -71.51 16.22 3.50
C ASP A 492 -70.09 16.20 4.08
N SER A 493 -69.70 17.28 4.74
CA SER A 493 -68.39 17.40 5.39
C SER A 493 -68.19 16.31 6.44
N GLY A 494 -67.05 15.61 6.40
CA GLY A 494 -66.72 14.50 7.30
C GLY A 494 -67.16 13.12 6.81
N VAL A 495 -67.99 13.02 5.77
CA VAL A 495 -68.39 11.74 5.16
C VAL A 495 -67.39 11.36 4.06
N ASN A 496 -66.67 10.25 4.27
CA ASN A 496 -65.77 9.68 3.26
C ASN A 496 -66.42 8.47 2.60
N LYS A 497 -66.38 8.43 1.27
CA LYS A 497 -66.85 7.31 0.47
C LYS A 497 -65.80 6.90 -0.56
N TYR A 498 -65.97 5.74 -1.16
CA TYR A 498 -64.99 5.15 -2.06
C TYR A 498 -65.55 4.95 -3.45
N ILE A 499 -64.74 5.31 -4.43
CA ILE A 499 -64.92 4.94 -5.84
C ILE A 499 -63.82 3.93 -6.16
N SER A 500 -64.18 2.81 -6.80
CA SER A 500 -63.25 1.73 -7.07
C SER A 500 -62.96 1.61 -8.56
N TYR A 501 -61.72 1.35 -8.93
CA TYR A 501 -61.36 1.09 -10.32
C TYR A 501 -61.66 -0.36 -10.70
N ARG A 502 -62.42 -0.55 -11.78
CA ARG A 502 -62.85 -1.82 -12.41
C ARG A 502 -63.38 -2.87 -11.44
N GLU A 503 -63.89 -2.44 -10.29
CA GLU A 503 -64.41 -3.34 -9.27
C GLU A 503 -65.70 -2.88 -8.65
N SER A 504 -66.72 -3.75 -8.72
CA SER A 504 -68.08 -3.46 -8.26
C SER A 504 -68.28 -3.63 -6.74
N ASN A 505 -67.29 -4.20 -6.05
CA ASN A 505 -67.38 -4.42 -4.61
C ASN A 505 -66.58 -3.38 -3.81
N ASN A 506 -67.24 -2.40 -3.18
CA ASN A 506 -66.56 -1.39 -2.35
C ASN A 506 -66.12 -1.89 -0.95
N THR A 507 -66.24 -3.19 -0.65
CA THR A 507 -65.64 -3.80 0.55
C THR A 507 -64.22 -4.29 0.23
N PHE A 508 -63.20 -3.67 0.82
CA PHE A 508 -61.78 -3.97 0.55
C PHE A 508 -61.27 -5.24 1.25
N ASN A 509 -62.15 -6.06 1.81
CA ASN A 509 -61.78 -7.31 2.49
C ASN A 509 -61.77 -8.50 1.52
N ILE A 510 -62.15 -8.28 0.26
CA ILE A 510 -62.17 -9.30 -0.79
C ILE A 510 -61.19 -8.83 -1.88
N PRO A 511 -60.28 -9.69 -2.36
CA PRO A 511 -59.33 -9.35 -3.41
C PRO A 511 -60.04 -8.98 -4.73
N PRO A 512 -59.39 -8.22 -5.62
CA PRO A 512 -59.96 -7.88 -6.91
C PRO A 512 -60.10 -9.14 -7.79
N THR A 513 -61.22 -9.25 -8.50
CA THR A 513 -61.44 -10.23 -9.57
C THR A 513 -60.58 -9.95 -10.79
N LEU A 514 -60.19 -8.69 -11.03
CA LEU A 514 -59.26 -8.29 -12.08
C LEU A 514 -58.06 -7.52 -11.48
N SER A 515 -56.88 -8.13 -11.49
CA SER A 515 -55.66 -7.44 -11.07
C SER A 515 -55.22 -6.40 -12.12
N ILE A 516 -55.01 -5.15 -11.68
CA ILE A 516 -54.58 -4.05 -12.56
C ILE A 516 -53.15 -4.27 -13.05
N LEU A 517 -52.31 -4.87 -12.20
CA LEU A 517 -50.91 -5.18 -12.47
C LEU A 517 -50.45 -6.31 -11.55
N ASN A 518 -49.64 -7.23 -12.08
CA ASN A 518 -48.95 -8.23 -11.24
C ASN A 518 -47.79 -7.55 -10.52
N ILE A 519 -47.76 -7.63 -9.19
CA ILE A 519 -46.72 -6.98 -8.39
C ILE A 519 -45.49 -7.90 -8.30
N ASN A 520 -44.34 -7.37 -8.71
CA ASN A 520 -43.04 -7.97 -8.56
C ASN A 520 -42.39 -7.51 -7.24
N PRO A 521 -42.10 -8.43 -6.30
CA PRO A 521 -41.52 -8.08 -4.99
C PRO A 521 -40.09 -7.51 -5.09
N ASN A 522 -39.43 -7.69 -6.23
CA ASN A 522 -38.11 -7.14 -6.52
C ASN A 522 -38.16 -5.81 -7.28
N SER A 523 -39.33 -5.17 -7.38
CA SER A 523 -39.53 -3.89 -8.07
C SER A 523 -40.06 -2.81 -7.11
N SER A 524 -39.88 -1.56 -7.50
CA SER A 524 -40.53 -0.38 -6.92
C SER A 524 -41.51 0.21 -7.93
N TYR A 525 -42.60 0.81 -7.44
CA TYR A 525 -43.69 1.31 -8.27
C TYR A 525 -43.87 2.80 -8.08
N GLU A 526 -43.86 3.53 -9.19
CA GLU A 526 -44.04 4.97 -9.23
C GLU A 526 -45.46 5.30 -9.68
N PHE A 527 -46.22 5.97 -8.80
CA PHE A 527 -47.59 6.41 -9.04
C PHE A 527 -47.63 7.92 -9.29
N ASN A 528 -48.23 8.31 -10.41
CA ASN A 528 -48.42 9.70 -10.79
C ASN A 528 -49.88 9.94 -11.16
N ILE A 529 -50.56 10.80 -10.42
CA ILE A 529 -51.95 11.19 -10.68
C ILE A 529 -52.08 12.71 -10.71
N ARG A 530 -52.68 13.24 -11.79
CA ARG A 530 -52.96 14.66 -11.95
C ARG A 530 -54.44 14.94 -11.74
N VAL A 531 -54.74 15.84 -10.81
CA VAL A 531 -56.10 16.16 -10.36
C VAL A 531 -56.28 17.66 -10.21
N THR A 532 -57.36 18.19 -10.78
CA THR A 532 -57.89 19.53 -10.49
C THR A 532 -59.16 19.36 -9.65
N LYS A 533 -59.31 20.05 -8.52
CA LYS A 533 -60.47 19.88 -7.63
C LYS A 533 -60.83 21.19 -6.93
N ASP A 534 -62.10 21.32 -6.55
CA ASP A 534 -62.56 22.38 -5.67
C ASP A 534 -61.91 22.24 -4.27
N ASP A 535 -61.75 23.37 -3.56
CA ASP A 535 -61.15 23.41 -2.22
C ASP A 535 -61.94 22.59 -1.20
N THR A 536 -63.26 22.50 -1.39
CA THR A 536 -64.19 21.77 -0.53
C THR A 536 -64.25 20.27 -0.80
N VAL A 537 -63.59 19.77 -1.85
CA VAL A 537 -63.52 18.34 -2.18
C VAL A 537 -62.20 17.76 -1.70
N GLN A 538 -62.25 16.62 -1.02
CA GLN A 538 -61.09 15.82 -0.66
C GLN A 538 -61.06 14.55 -1.51
N LEU A 539 -59.98 14.38 -2.29
CA LEU A 539 -59.74 13.17 -3.07
C LEU A 539 -58.38 12.59 -2.67
N ILE A 540 -58.38 11.36 -2.14
CA ILE A 540 -57.18 10.61 -1.77
C ILE A 540 -57.17 9.30 -2.55
N PRO A 541 -56.32 9.15 -3.57
CA PRO A 541 -56.09 7.87 -4.23
C PRO A 541 -55.35 6.92 -3.31
N MET A 542 -55.78 5.67 -3.30
CA MET A 542 -55.30 4.63 -2.41
C MET A 542 -55.01 3.36 -3.19
N ILE A 543 -53.92 2.70 -2.82
CA ILE A 543 -53.56 1.36 -3.29
C ILE A 543 -53.85 0.41 -2.14
N VAL A 544 -54.56 -0.66 -2.44
CA VAL A 544 -54.80 -1.77 -1.51
C VAL A 544 -54.10 -3.00 -2.07
N GLY A 545 -53.13 -3.53 -1.33
CA GLY A 545 -52.36 -4.71 -1.71
C GLY A 545 -52.90 -5.98 -1.06
N TYR A 546 -52.95 -7.06 -1.84
CA TYR A 546 -53.46 -8.36 -1.43
C TYR A 546 -52.43 -9.47 -1.65
N SER A 547 -52.50 -10.50 -0.82
CA SER A 547 -51.80 -11.77 -1.00
C SER A 547 -52.85 -12.87 -1.01
N GLU A 548 -52.96 -13.62 -2.11
CA GLU A 548 -54.00 -14.63 -2.32
C GLU A 548 -55.39 -14.07 -2.03
N ASP A 549 -55.96 -14.35 -0.85
CA ASP A 549 -57.30 -13.93 -0.43
C ASP A 549 -57.33 -12.86 0.68
N GLU A 550 -56.17 -12.42 1.18
CA GLU A 550 -56.09 -11.49 2.31
C GLU A 550 -55.55 -10.10 1.92
N LYS A 551 -56.15 -9.07 2.53
CA LYS A 551 -55.67 -7.69 2.45
C LYS A 551 -54.45 -7.50 3.34
N ILE A 552 -53.31 -7.16 2.74
CA ILE A 552 -52.04 -7.01 3.45
C ILE A 552 -51.77 -5.55 3.80
N GLU A 553 -51.87 -4.63 2.84
CA GLU A 553 -51.51 -3.23 3.07
C GLU A 553 -52.40 -2.23 2.35
N VAL A 554 -52.40 -0.99 2.84
CA VAL A 554 -53.06 0.15 2.21
C VAL A 554 -52.13 1.35 2.22
N GLN A 555 -51.82 1.87 1.04
CA GLN A 555 -50.94 3.02 0.86
C GLN A 555 -51.71 4.18 0.22
N GLN A 556 -51.47 5.41 0.67
CA GLN A 556 -52.06 6.61 0.09
C GLN A 556 -51.12 7.22 -0.94
N ILE A 557 -51.65 7.63 -2.10
CA ILE A 557 -50.92 8.31 -3.16
C ILE A 557 -51.18 9.81 -3.05
N LYS A 558 -50.14 10.63 -3.21
CA LYS A 558 -50.29 12.08 -3.30
C LYS A 558 -50.80 12.47 -4.68
N VAL A 559 -51.83 13.32 -4.73
CA VAL A 559 -52.26 13.95 -5.99
C VAL A 559 -51.28 15.06 -6.38
N ASN A 560 -51.06 15.25 -7.68
CA ASN A 560 -50.17 16.26 -8.26
C ASN A 560 -48.70 16.16 -7.82
N ALA A 561 -48.28 15.02 -7.28
CA ALA A 561 -46.90 14.73 -6.90
C ALA A 561 -46.59 13.25 -7.15
N LYS A 562 -45.34 12.95 -7.45
CA LYS A 562 -44.86 11.59 -7.62
C LYS A 562 -44.84 10.85 -6.28
N THR A 563 -45.40 9.64 -6.25
CA THR A 563 -45.34 8.75 -5.08
C THR A 563 -44.63 7.45 -5.48
N ILE A 564 -43.49 7.13 -4.86
CA ILE A 564 -42.80 5.85 -5.06
C ILE A 564 -43.14 4.92 -3.89
N ILE A 565 -43.63 3.73 -4.19
CA ILE A 565 -43.98 2.71 -3.20
C ILE A 565 -43.18 1.45 -3.51
N LYS A 566 -42.61 0.86 -2.46
CA LYS A 566 -42.09 -0.50 -2.48
C LYS A 566 -43.11 -1.39 -1.77
N PRO A 567 -43.89 -2.20 -2.50
CA PRO A 567 -44.90 -3.06 -1.89
C PRO A 567 -44.27 -4.07 -0.93
N HIS A 568 -45.02 -4.49 0.08
CA HIS A 568 -44.62 -5.60 0.92
C HIS A 568 -44.33 -6.87 0.06
N PRO A 569 -43.26 -7.65 0.31
CA PRO A 569 -42.85 -8.76 -0.57
C PRO A 569 -43.91 -9.86 -0.78
N GLY A 570 -44.88 -9.98 0.13
CA GLY A 570 -45.98 -10.94 0.02
C GLY A 570 -47.15 -10.51 -0.87
N ILE A 571 -47.17 -9.28 -1.39
CA ILE A 571 -48.27 -8.77 -2.20
C ILE A 571 -48.15 -9.28 -3.63
N THR A 572 -49.22 -9.90 -4.12
CA THR A 572 -49.29 -10.47 -5.47
C THR A 572 -50.19 -9.67 -6.41
N SER A 573 -51.18 -8.94 -5.86
CA SER A 573 -52.09 -8.10 -6.63
C SER A 573 -52.41 -6.79 -5.89
N ILE A 574 -52.79 -5.77 -6.65
CA ILE A 574 -53.19 -4.47 -6.11
C ILE A 574 -54.52 -4.00 -6.69
N ARG A 575 -55.23 -3.22 -5.88
CA ARG A 575 -56.46 -2.54 -6.25
C ARG A 575 -56.33 -1.04 -6.03
N ILE A 576 -56.93 -0.26 -6.92
CA ILE A 576 -56.98 1.19 -6.81
C ILE A 576 -58.36 1.62 -6.33
N ALA A 577 -58.37 2.48 -5.32
CA ALA A 577 -59.56 3.11 -4.79
C ALA A 577 -59.35 4.61 -4.62
N LEU A 578 -60.36 5.41 -4.88
CA LEU A 578 -60.37 6.84 -4.60
C LEU A 578 -61.26 7.08 -3.39
N ARG A 579 -60.68 7.57 -2.30
CA ARG A 579 -61.44 8.05 -1.16
C ARG A 579 -61.86 9.50 -1.42
N LEU A 580 -63.16 9.71 -1.50
CA LEU A 580 -63.79 11.00 -1.80
C LEU A 580 -64.54 11.51 -0.56
N GLY A 581 -64.41 12.80 -0.28
CA GLY A 581 -65.18 13.50 0.75
C GLY A 581 -65.45 14.95 0.36
N GLY A 582 -66.46 15.55 0.99
CA GLY A 582 -66.86 16.93 0.74
C GLY A 582 -67.62 17.14 -0.58
N LYS A 583 -68.07 18.38 -0.80
CA LYS A 583 -68.99 18.76 -1.88
C LYS A 583 -68.28 19.61 -2.92
N GLY A 584 -68.47 19.31 -4.20
CA GLY A 584 -67.86 20.04 -5.32
C GLY A 584 -67.47 19.10 -6.46
N GLU A 585 -66.69 19.61 -7.41
CA GLU A 585 -66.18 18.87 -8.56
C GLU A 585 -64.69 18.54 -8.39
N CYS A 586 -64.28 17.35 -8.82
CA CYS A 586 -62.88 17.03 -9.07
C CYS A 586 -62.70 16.30 -10.40
N ILE A 587 -61.66 16.68 -11.14
CA ILE A 587 -61.31 16.21 -12.46
C ILE A 587 -59.96 15.50 -12.36
N ILE A 588 -59.92 14.23 -12.76
CA ILE A 588 -58.68 13.46 -12.88
C ILE A 588 -58.26 13.52 -14.35
N ASN A 589 -57.07 14.06 -14.61
CA ASN A 589 -56.55 14.27 -15.96
C ASN A 589 -55.63 13.15 -16.43
N SER A 590 -54.90 12.52 -15.51
CA SER A 590 -54.08 11.35 -15.82
C SER A 590 -53.82 10.54 -14.56
N PHE A 591 -53.65 9.23 -14.74
CA PHE A 591 -53.19 8.34 -13.69
C PHE A 591 -52.30 7.24 -14.30
N THR A 592 -51.01 7.30 -13.98
CA THR A 592 -49.97 6.40 -14.51
C THR A 592 -49.23 5.69 -13.38
N ILE A 593 -48.89 4.42 -13.61
CA ILE A 593 -48.11 3.56 -12.73
C ILE A 593 -46.90 3.05 -13.52
N LYS A 594 -45.69 3.18 -12.98
CA LYS A 594 -44.45 2.67 -13.59
C LYS A 594 -43.73 1.68 -12.68
N GLU A 595 -43.39 0.51 -13.18
CA GLU A 595 -42.58 -0.50 -12.50
C GLU A 595 -41.09 -0.28 -12.76
N LYS A 596 -40.27 -0.36 -11.70
CA LYS A 596 -38.81 -0.22 -11.76
C LYS A 596 -38.11 -1.33 -10.96
N PRO A 597 -37.20 -2.12 -11.54
CA PRO A 597 -36.51 -3.20 -10.84
C PRO A 597 -35.55 -2.65 -9.77
N ILE A 598 -35.49 -3.30 -8.61
CA ILE A 598 -34.57 -2.97 -7.51
C ILE A 598 -33.34 -3.88 -7.63
N ILE A 599 -32.27 -3.36 -8.22
CA ILE A 599 -30.97 -4.05 -8.20
C ILE A 599 -30.33 -3.81 -6.83
N THR A 600 -30.59 -4.69 -5.86
CA THR A 600 -29.91 -4.62 -4.57
C THR A 600 -28.57 -5.35 -4.70
N SER A 601 -27.47 -4.63 -4.86
CA SER A 601 -26.13 -5.24 -4.80
C SER A 601 -25.77 -5.59 -3.35
N LYS A 602 -26.36 -6.67 -2.83
CA LYS A 602 -25.83 -7.32 -1.62
C LYS A 602 -24.60 -8.14 -2.00
N ALA A 603 -23.51 -7.46 -2.32
CA ALA A 603 -22.19 -8.07 -2.33
C ALA A 603 -21.32 -7.25 -1.38
N ILE A 604 -21.35 -7.63 -0.10
CA ILE A 604 -20.31 -7.24 0.86
C ILE A 604 -18.99 -7.75 0.27
N PRO A 605 -17.94 -6.92 0.12
CA PRO A 605 -16.65 -7.41 -0.33
C PRO A 605 -16.17 -8.51 0.62
N SER A 606 -15.80 -9.68 0.09
CA SER A 606 -15.13 -10.69 0.91
C SER A 606 -13.67 -10.27 1.06
N TYR A 607 -13.37 -9.51 2.11
CA TYR A 607 -11.99 -9.17 2.43
C TYR A 607 -11.27 -10.45 2.85
N ALA A 608 -10.36 -10.92 2.00
CA ALA A 608 -9.59 -12.13 2.25
C ALA A 608 -8.46 -11.90 3.27
N ASN A 609 -8.07 -10.64 3.51
CA ASN A 609 -6.96 -10.27 4.37
C ASN A 609 -7.25 -8.97 5.16
N LYS A 610 -6.90 -8.95 6.46
CA LYS A 610 -7.07 -7.78 7.35
C LYS A 610 -6.31 -6.53 6.86
N LEU A 611 -5.13 -6.71 6.27
CA LEU A 611 -4.32 -5.62 5.71
C LEU A 611 -4.97 -4.94 4.51
N GLU A 612 -5.87 -5.63 3.80
CA GLU A 612 -6.62 -5.06 2.68
C GLU A 612 -7.59 -3.98 3.16
N VAL A 613 -8.25 -4.23 4.30
CA VAL A 613 -9.18 -3.31 4.95
C VAL A 613 -8.44 -2.09 5.50
N GLU A 614 -7.25 -2.31 6.09
CA GLU A 614 -6.41 -1.23 6.62
C GLU A 614 -5.87 -0.33 5.48
N LYS A 615 -5.41 -0.91 4.36
CA LYS A 615 -4.90 -0.14 3.20
C LYS A 615 -5.98 0.68 2.49
N THR A 616 -7.21 0.19 2.48
CA THR A 616 -8.36 0.89 1.89
C THR A 616 -8.97 1.93 2.84
N GLN A 617 -8.51 2.00 4.10
CA GLN A 617 -8.99 2.90 5.16
C GLN A 617 -10.52 2.79 5.38
N ILE A 618 -11.08 1.59 5.25
CA ILE A 618 -12.52 1.34 5.45
C ILE A 618 -12.83 1.14 6.93
N VAL A 619 -11.87 0.64 7.69
CA VAL A 619 -11.96 0.48 9.15
C VAL A 619 -11.10 1.55 9.79
N GLU A 620 -11.61 2.10 10.89
CA GLU A 620 -10.90 3.06 11.71
C GLU A 620 -9.51 2.54 12.08
N PRO A 621 -8.45 3.37 11.99
CA PRO A 621 -7.12 2.98 12.40
C PRO A 621 -7.12 2.55 13.88
N LYS A 622 -6.57 1.37 14.17
CA LYS A 622 -6.42 0.90 15.56
C LYS A 622 -5.41 1.77 16.32
N PRO A 623 -5.59 2.01 17.63
CA PRO A 623 -4.55 2.62 18.44
C PRO A 623 -3.24 1.82 18.33
N ILE A 624 -2.10 2.52 18.28
CA ILE A 624 -0.78 1.85 18.18
C ILE A 624 -0.54 0.82 19.31
N SER A 625 -1.10 1.07 20.49
CA SER A 625 -1.06 0.18 21.66
C SER A 625 -1.79 -1.14 21.47
N GLU A 626 -2.70 -1.23 20.50
CA GLU A 626 -3.46 -2.46 20.20
C GLU A 626 -2.81 -3.33 19.13
N ILE A 627 -1.72 -2.86 18.50
CA ILE A 627 -0.94 -3.65 17.55
C ILE A 627 -0.47 -4.94 18.20
N ARG A 628 -0.70 -6.07 17.54
CA ARG A 628 -0.25 -7.39 17.98
C ARG A 628 1.03 -7.76 17.23
N MET A 629 2.16 -7.68 17.91
CA MET A 629 3.47 -7.91 17.29
C MET A 629 4.05 -9.23 17.81
N ALA A 630 4.16 -10.22 16.93
CA ALA A 630 4.91 -11.44 17.20
C ALA A 630 6.41 -11.12 17.17
N VAL A 631 7.17 -11.49 18.22
CA VAL A 631 8.58 -11.08 18.35
C VAL A 631 9.55 -12.24 18.61
N ILE A 632 10.78 -12.06 18.12
CA ILE A 632 11.97 -12.76 18.63
C ILE A 632 12.98 -11.68 19.03
N PHE A 633 12.99 -11.34 20.33
CA PHE A 633 13.81 -10.25 20.89
C PHE A 633 14.68 -10.72 22.06
N ASP A 634 15.85 -10.13 22.21
CA ASP A 634 16.60 -10.10 23.47
C ASP A 634 15.87 -9.19 24.48
N GLU A 635 16.13 -9.42 25.77
CA GLU A 635 15.45 -8.80 26.93
C GLU A 635 15.34 -7.27 26.86
N PHE A 636 16.39 -6.60 26.36
CA PHE A 636 16.46 -5.14 26.24
C PHE A 636 15.47 -4.56 25.24
N THR A 637 15.29 -5.23 24.10
CA THR A 637 14.37 -4.77 23.06
C THR A 637 12.94 -5.11 23.45
N GLU A 638 12.70 -6.30 24.00
CA GLU A 638 11.39 -6.69 24.53
C GLU A 638 10.89 -5.67 25.57
N SER A 639 11.74 -5.33 26.54
CA SER A 639 11.40 -4.41 27.63
C SER A 639 11.02 -3.02 27.11
N CYS A 640 11.55 -2.61 25.95
CA CYS A 640 11.18 -1.35 25.33
C CYS A 640 9.84 -1.42 24.58
N PHE A 641 9.62 -2.43 23.73
CA PHE A 641 8.42 -2.50 22.89
C PHE A 641 7.15 -2.96 23.61
N LYS A 642 7.27 -3.68 24.75
CA LYS A 642 6.10 -4.16 25.53
C LYS A 642 5.20 -3.06 26.07
N HIS A 643 5.70 -1.82 26.18
CA HIS A 643 4.93 -0.66 26.61
C HIS A 643 4.21 0.04 25.44
N GLU A 644 4.59 -0.26 24.20
CA GLU A 644 4.11 0.42 23.00
C GLU A 644 3.01 -0.35 22.28
N CYS A 645 2.98 -1.67 22.42
CA CYS A 645 2.04 -2.56 21.73
C CYS A 645 1.91 -3.92 22.45
N LYS A 646 1.00 -4.77 21.97
CA LYS A 646 0.81 -6.14 22.47
C LYS A 646 1.89 -7.06 21.88
N VAL A 647 2.95 -7.27 22.66
CA VAL A 647 4.05 -8.17 22.30
C VAL A 647 3.66 -9.64 22.52
N ILE A 648 3.83 -10.48 21.51
CA ILE A 648 3.54 -11.92 21.53
C ILE A 648 4.88 -12.67 21.45
N LYS A 649 5.28 -13.30 22.56
CA LYS A 649 6.45 -14.19 22.62
C LYS A 649 6.07 -15.63 22.36
N PHE A 650 7.00 -16.37 21.77
CA PHE A 650 6.87 -17.80 21.47
C PHE A 650 8.26 -18.45 21.37
N SER A 651 8.27 -19.78 21.41
CA SER A 651 9.46 -20.62 21.26
C SER A 651 9.45 -21.33 19.90
N PRO A 652 10.58 -21.90 19.48
CA PRO A 652 10.65 -22.71 18.26
C PRO A 652 9.72 -23.93 18.23
N ASP A 653 9.28 -24.41 19.41
CA ASP A 653 8.47 -25.62 19.50
C ASP A 653 6.96 -25.34 19.56
N ASN A 654 6.54 -24.08 19.80
CA ASN A 654 5.12 -23.72 19.96
C ASN A 654 4.65 -22.53 19.10
N TRP A 655 5.50 -21.96 18.26
CA TRP A 655 5.16 -20.77 17.48
C TRP A 655 3.91 -20.97 16.63
N MET A 656 3.72 -22.15 16.03
CA MET A 656 2.56 -22.45 15.17
C MET A 656 1.24 -22.33 15.94
N GLU A 657 1.17 -22.91 17.13
CA GLU A 657 -0.02 -22.85 17.99
C GLU A 657 -0.29 -21.41 18.44
N VAL A 658 0.76 -20.74 18.95
CA VAL A 658 0.65 -19.37 19.46
C VAL A 658 0.20 -18.43 18.34
N LEU A 659 0.86 -18.41 17.18
CA LEU A 659 0.53 -17.47 16.11
C LEU A 659 -0.83 -17.78 15.46
N THR A 660 -1.25 -19.05 15.42
CA THR A 660 -2.60 -19.40 14.94
C THR A 660 -3.68 -18.87 15.87
N ARG A 661 -3.49 -18.96 17.19
CA ARG A 661 -4.41 -18.43 18.20
C ARG A 661 -4.37 -16.90 18.27
N GLU A 662 -3.16 -16.35 18.27
CA GLU A 662 -2.93 -14.93 18.52
C GLU A 662 -3.02 -14.05 17.27
N GLN A 663 -3.06 -14.59 16.04
CA GLN A 663 -3.26 -13.81 14.80
C GLN A 663 -2.54 -12.44 14.79
N PRO A 664 -1.19 -12.41 14.83
CA PRO A 664 -0.44 -11.18 14.91
C PRO A 664 -0.63 -10.30 13.66
N ASP A 665 -0.48 -8.99 13.85
CA ASP A 665 -0.50 -8.01 12.75
C ASP A 665 0.83 -7.99 11.98
N LEU A 666 1.94 -8.32 12.64
CA LEU A 666 3.27 -8.45 12.04
C LEU A 666 4.16 -9.41 12.84
N LEU A 667 5.19 -9.94 12.18
CA LEU A 667 6.33 -10.60 12.81
C LEU A 667 7.53 -9.64 12.80
N MET A 668 8.16 -9.42 13.96
CA MET A 668 9.39 -8.63 14.08
C MET A 668 10.50 -9.43 14.77
N VAL A 669 11.60 -9.67 14.06
CA VAL A 669 12.75 -10.42 14.55
C VAL A 669 13.95 -9.49 14.57
N GLU A 670 14.65 -9.39 15.68
CA GLU A 670 15.93 -8.66 15.70
C GLU A 670 17.11 -9.60 15.44
N SER A 671 18.33 -9.05 15.27
CA SER A 671 19.57 -9.83 15.36
C SER A 671 19.83 -10.32 16.80
N ALA A 672 18.97 -11.22 17.25
CA ALA A 672 18.91 -11.73 18.62
C ALA A 672 20.04 -12.74 18.87
N TRP A 673 20.71 -12.59 20.01
CA TRP A 673 21.70 -13.58 20.45
C TRP A 673 21.05 -14.70 21.27
N LYS A 674 20.10 -14.34 22.14
CA LYS A 674 19.34 -15.27 22.98
C LYS A 674 17.92 -15.45 22.46
N GLY A 675 17.20 -14.36 22.21
CA GLY A 675 15.82 -14.34 21.72
C GLY A 675 14.81 -15.06 22.62
N ASN A 676 13.78 -14.33 23.10
CA ASN A 676 12.70 -14.81 23.97
C ASN A 676 13.18 -15.74 25.08
N ASP A 677 13.81 -15.16 26.11
CA ASP A 677 14.29 -15.88 27.30
C ASP A 677 15.32 -16.99 26.99
N GLY A 678 16.00 -16.91 25.82
CA GLY A 678 17.03 -17.86 25.39
C GLY A 678 16.54 -19.02 24.53
N THR A 679 15.23 -19.12 24.28
CA THR A 679 14.65 -20.22 23.49
C THR A 679 15.05 -20.20 22.01
N TRP A 680 15.51 -19.05 21.51
CA TRP A 680 16.00 -18.85 20.14
C TRP A 680 17.53 -18.75 20.05
N GLU A 681 18.26 -19.12 21.11
CA GLU A 681 19.71 -19.01 21.14
C GLU A 681 20.32 -19.84 19.99
N ARG A 682 21.22 -19.21 19.22
CA ARG A 682 21.84 -19.79 18.02
C ARG A 682 20.85 -20.21 16.91
N ARG A 683 19.64 -19.62 16.89
CA ARG A 683 18.64 -19.87 15.84
C ARG A 683 18.40 -18.65 14.94
N VAL A 684 18.87 -17.47 15.36
CA VAL A 684 18.82 -16.22 14.58
C VAL A 684 20.26 -15.80 14.21
N GLY A 685 20.61 -15.94 12.94
CA GLY A 685 21.96 -15.73 12.38
C GLY A 685 22.51 -16.98 11.67
N SER A 686 23.66 -16.88 11.01
CA SER A 686 24.23 -18.02 10.25
C SER A 686 24.81 -19.10 11.18
N TYR A 687 23.98 -20.06 11.62
CA TYR A 687 24.33 -21.16 12.53
C TYR A 687 24.18 -22.57 11.93
N GLY A 688 23.89 -22.65 10.63
CA GLY A 688 23.65 -23.90 9.92
C GLY A 688 22.15 -24.20 9.77
N GLU A 689 21.80 -24.88 8.68
CA GLU A 689 20.41 -25.06 8.24
C GLU A 689 19.51 -25.72 9.29
N GLU A 690 20.00 -26.75 10.00
CA GLU A 690 19.24 -27.42 11.05
C GLU A 690 18.85 -26.48 12.21
N ASN A 691 19.77 -25.61 12.63
CA ASN A 691 19.52 -24.67 13.72
C ASN A 691 18.56 -23.55 13.30
N ASN A 692 18.64 -23.13 12.03
CA ASN A 692 17.81 -22.05 11.49
C ASN A 692 16.43 -22.55 11.01
N ARG A 693 16.23 -23.86 10.82
CA ARG A 693 15.00 -24.44 10.28
C ARG A 693 13.71 -23.97 10.94
N PRO A 694 13.59 -23.89 12.28
CA PRO A 694 12.35 -23.40 12.91
C PRO A 694 12.02 -21.95 12.52
N LEU A 695 13.03 -21.12 12.29
CA LEU A 695 12.84 -19.74 11.82
C LEU A 695 12.35 -19.72 10.36
N PHE A 696 12.87 -20.60 9.51
CA PHE A 696 12.43 -20.71 8.12
C PHE A 696 10.97 -21.13 8.02
N GLU A 697 10.57 -22.18 8.77
CA GLU A 697 9.19 -22.67 8.82
C GLU A 697 8.22 -21.59 9.35
N LEU A 698 8.65 -20.82 10.36
CA LEU A 698 7.90 -19.67 10.88
C LEU A 698 7.68 -18.59 9.82
N ILE A 699 8.74 -18.17 9.13
CA ILE A 699 8.67 -17.14 8.09
C ILE A 699 7.81 -17.61 6.93
N ASP A 700 7.94 -18.87 6.50
CA ASP A 700 7.10 -19.46 5.46
C ASP A 700 5.62 -19.45 5.85
N TRP A 701 5.29 -19.79 7.10
CA TRP A 701 3.91 -19.72 7.57
C TRP A 701 3.36 -18.29 7.65
N CYS A 702 4.18 -17.32 8.09
CA CYS A 702 3.81 -15.90 8.07
C CYS A 702 3.53 -15.46 6.64
N ASN A 703 4.39 -15.83 5.69
CA ASN A 703 4.19 -15.60 4.27
C ASN A 703 2.87 -16.21 3.77
N GLU A 704 2.61 -17.48 4.06
CA GLU A 704 1.37 -18.16 3.67
C GLU A 704 0.12 -17.54 4.28
N ASN A 705 0.22 -16.91 5.45
CA ASN A 705 -0.90 -16.25 6.12
C ASN A 705 -0.98 -14.74 5.86
N GLY A 706 -0.12 -14.18 5.01
CA GLY A 706 -0.12 -12.76 4.67
C GLY A 706 0.26 -11.85 5.83
N ILE A 707 1.07 -12.35 6.78
CA ILE A 707 1.60 -11.58 7.91
C ILE A 707 2.94 -10.97 7.48
N PRO A 708 3.09 -9.63 7.49
CA PRO A 708 4.33 -8.98 7.09
C PRO A 708 5.46 -9.32 8.06
N THR A 709 6.64 -9.58 7.51
CA THR A 709 7.83 -9.97 8.26
C THR A 709 8.88 -8.86 8.27
N VAL A 710 9.40 -8.52 9.45
CA VAL A 710 10.39 -7.46 9.67
C VAL A 710 11.62 -8.04 10.34
N PHE A 711 12.80 -7.77 9.79
CA PHE A 711 14.09 -8.02 10.46
C PHE A 711 14.72 -6.71 10.90
N TRP A 712 15.20 -6.59 12.15
CA TRP A 712 15.98 -5.45 12.61
C TRP A 712 17.37 -5.88 13.06
N ASN A 713 18.40 -5.53 12.28
CA ASN A 713 19.77 -5.78 12.69
C ASN A 713 20.28 -4.64 13.59
N LYS A 714 20.30 -4.90 14.90
CA LYS A 714 20.82 -3.98 15.93
C LYS A 714 22.33 -4.06 16.15
N GLU A 715 23.01 -4.98 15.47
CA GLU A 715 24.42 -5.31 15.65
C GLU A 715 25.29 -4.80 14.49
N ASP A 716 24.68 -4.06 13.56
CA ASP A 716 25.36 -3.46 12.42
C ASP A 716 26.17 -2.23 12.81
N PRO A 717 27.29 -1.97 12.11
CA PRO A 717 27.81 -2.70 10.95
C PRO A 717 28.69 -3.92 11.31
N ILE A 718 29.00 -4.13 12.59
CA ILE A 718 30.02 -5.10 13.03
C ILE A 718 29.61 -6.54 12.68
N HIS A 719 28.33 -6.87 12.85
CA HIS A 719 27.83 -8.23 12.64
C HIS A 719 26.99 -8.39 11.36
N PHE A 720 27.16 -7.52 10.37
CA PHE A 720 26.43 -7.59 9.08
C PHE A 720 26.49 -9.00 8.44
N GLU A 721 27.70 -9.53 8.22
CA GLU A 721 27.86 -10.84 7.56
C GLU A 721 27.30 -12.02 8.38
N ARG A 722 27.14 -11.84 9.70
CA ARG A 722 26.55 -12.88 10.56
C ARG A 722 25.06 -13.05 10.29
N PHE A 723 24.35 -11.95 10.04
CA PHE A 723 22.88 -11.92 9.98
C PHE A 723 22.31 -11.71 8.59
N ILE A 724 23.10 -11.26 7.61
CA ILE A 724 22.62 -10.94 6.25
C ILE A 724 21.85 -12.09 5.58
N ASN A 725 22.30 -13.34 5.75
CA ASN A 725 21.62 -14.51 5.15
C ASN A 725 20.23 -14.74 5.73
N ILE A 726 20.02 -14.39 7.00
CA ILE A 726 18.71 -14.47 7.64
C ILE A 726 17.85 -13.27 7.26
N ALA A 727 18.43 -12.06 7.22
CA ALA A 727 17.75 -10.84 6.84
C ALA A 727 17.10 -10.94 5.43
N LYS A 728 17.73 -11.67 4.49
CA LYS A 728 17.20 -11.94 3.13
C LYS A 728 15.84 -12.63 3.09
N LEU A 729 15.42 -13.27 4.19
CA LEU A 729 14.17 -14.02 4.24
C LEU A 729 12.96 -13.15 4.62
N PHE A 730 13.19 -11.90 5.02
CA PHE A 730 12.16 -11.01 5.53
C PHE A 730 11.71 -9.99 4.47
N ASP A 731 10.46 -9.55 4.55
CA ASP A 731 9.87 -8.58 3.61
C ASP A 731 10.51 -7.19 3.78
N TYR A 732 10.82 -6.81 5.01
CA TYR A 732 11.40 -5.52 5.39
C TYR A 732 12.61 -5.71 6.29
N VAL A 733 13.67 -4.94 6.03
CA VAL A 733 14.89 -4.98 6.85
C VAL A 733 15.23 -3.60 7.38
N PHE A 734 15.49 -3.51 8.68
CA PHE A 734 15.99 -2.32 9.34
C PHE A 734 17.38 -2.57 9.88
N THR A 735 18.20 -1.54 9.92
CA THR A 735 19.57 -1.59 10.45
C THR A 735 19.83 -0.39 11.36
N THR A 736 20.61 -0.56 12.42
CA THR A 736 21.06 0.57 13.25
C THR A 736 22.10 1.46 12.57
N ASP A 737 22.72 1.00 11.49
CA ASP A 737 23.73 1.75 10.73
C ASP A 737 23.23 2.12 9.33
N GLU A 738 22.92 3.40 9.14
CA GLU A 738 22.49 3.94 7.84
C GLU A 738 23.46 3.65 6.70
N ASN A 739 24.77 3.61 6.98
CA ASN A 739 25.80 3.32 5.98
C ASN A 739 25.77 1.87 5.48
N THR A 740 25.08 0.96 6.17
CA THR A 740 24.84 -0.41 5.68
C THR A 740 23.61 -0.54 4.79
N VAL A 741 22.71 0.45 4.75
CA VAL A 741 21.48 0.39 3.94
C VAL A 741 21.78 0.09 2.47
N PRO A 742 22.75 0.76 1.80
CA PRO A 742 23.10 0.43 0.42
C PRO A 742 23.57 -1.03 0.25
N LYS A 743 24.34 -1.56 1.21
CA LYS A 743 24.83 -2.95 1.19
C LYS A 743 23.69 -3.96 1.36
N TYR A 744 22.71 -3.67 2.21
CA TYR A 744 21.51 -4.49 2.30
C TYR A 744 20.71 -4.45 1.01
N ILE A 745 20.47 -3.27 0.43
CA ILE A 745 19.73 -3.15 -0.83
C ILE A 745 20.42 -3.97 -1.93
N GLU A 746 21.75 -3.90 -2.02
CA GLU A 746 22.54 -4.71 -2.95
C GLU A 746 22.34 -6.22 -2.73
N ARG A 747 22.43 -6.69 -1.47
CA ARG A 747 22.41 -8.13 -1.12
C ARG A 747 21.02 -8.75 -1.09
N LEU A 748 19.99 -7.96 -0.79
CA LEU A 748 18.59 -8.40 -0.72
C LEU A 748 17.86 -8.18 -2.03
N GLY A 749 18.31 -7.19 -2.80
CA GLY A 749 17.73 -6.85 -4.08
C GLY A 749 16.42 -6.07 -4.01
N HIS A 750 16.10 -5.46 -2.88
CA HIS A 750 14.93 -4.60 -2.76
C HIS A 750 15.19 -3.39 -1.87
N THR A 751 14.39 -2.35 -2.07
CA THR A 751 14.53 -1.06 -1.38
C THR A 751 13.72 -0.95 -0.09
N ARG A 752 13.02 -2.02 0.32
CA ARG A 752 12.35 -2.14 1.64
C ARG A 752 13.34 -2.30 2.79
N VAL A 753 14.37 -1.44 2.79
CA VAL A 753 15.45 -1.39 3.77
C VAL A 753 15.52 0.02 4.32
N GLY A 754 15.75 0.19 5.62
CA GLY A 754 15.97 1.53 6.18
C GLY A 754 16.79 1.55 7.46
N ALA A 755 17.33 2.72 7.77
CA ALA A 755 17.94 2.97 9.06
C ALA A 755 16.86 3.04 10.15
N MET A 756 17.10 2.33 11.25
CA MET A 756 16.33 2.43 12.47
C MET A 756 17.31 2.48 13.65
N PRO A 757 17.73 3.69 14.06
CA PRO A 757 18.60 3.88 15.21
C PRO A 757 17.89 3.41 16.49
N PHE A 758 18.69 3.19 17.55
CA PHE A 758 18.15 3.00 18.89
C PHE A 758 17.29 4.20 19.35
N ALA A 759 16.62 4.01 20.48
CA ALA A 759 15.67 4.94 21.07
C ALA A 759 15.62 4.73 22.59
N ALA A 760 14.93 5.63 23.29
CA ALA A 760 14.57 5.46 24.69
C ALA A 760 13.12 4.97 24.83
N GLN A 761 12.85 4.23 25.88
CA GLN A 761 11.50 3.89 26.33
C GLN A 761 11.14 4.79 27.53
N PRO A 762 10.28 5.82 27.37
CA PRO A 762 9.97 6.79 28.42
C PRO A 762 9.39 6.20 29.72
N LYS A 763 8.65 5.08 29.67
CA LYS A 763 8.14 4.44 30.90
C LYS A 763 9.26 3.83 31.77
N ILE A 764 10.45 3.61 31.21
CA ILE A 764 11.62 3.08 31.91
C ILE A 764 12.63 4.22 32.14
N HIS A 765 13.00 4.91 31.07
CA HIS A 765 14.01 5.97 31.07
C HIS A 765 13.31 7.33 31.03
N ASN A 766 13.28 8.01 32.16
CA ASN A 766 12.58 9.28 32.33
C ASN A 766 13.24 10.13 33.41
N PRO A 767 12.96 11.45 33.43
CA PRO A 767 13.65 12.36 34.32
C PRO A 767 13.11 12.35 35.76
N ILE A 768 12.03 11.60 36.08
CA ILE A 768 11.44 11.56 37.43
C ILE A 768 12.53 11.23 38.45
N LYS A 769 12.67 12.00 39.53
CA LYS A 769 13.72 11.79 40.54
C LYS A 769 13.75 10.34 41.02
N PHE A 770 14.94 9.77 41.03
CA PHE A 770 15.22 8.41 41.52
C PHE A 770 15.97 8.44 42.87
N VAL A 771 16.82 9.44 43.04
CA VAL A 771 17.52 9.81 44.27
C VAL A 771 17.25 11.29 44.52
N ASP A 772 17.31 11.70 45.79
CA ASP A 772 17.10 13.11 46.17
C ASP A 772 18.16 14.01 45.54
N GLU A 773 19.43 13.58 45.61
CA GLU A 773 20.57 14.26 45.02
C GLU A 773 21.40 13.30 44.15
N ARG A 774 21.85 13.80 43.00
CA ARG A 774 22.76 13.07 42.10
C ARG A 774 24.20 13.24 42.58
N GLU A 775 24.99 12.17 42.49
CA GLU A 775 26.43 12.23 42.71
C GLU A 775 27.08 13.23 41.75
N GLU A 776 27.89 14.15 42.28
CA GLU A 776 28.69 15.11 41.50
C GLU A 776 29.89 14.45 40.82
N LYS A 777 29.66 13.34 40.11
CA LYS A 777 30.67 12.55 39.42
C LYS A 777 30.18 12.14 38.04
N ALA A 778 31.12 11.78 37.19
CA ALA A 778 30.86 11.04 35.97
C ALA A 778 30.77 9.53 36.27
N CYS A 779 29.86 8.85 35.58
CA CYS A 779 29.68 7.40 35.69
C CYS A 779 29.87 6.71 34.34
N PHE A 780 30.69 5.65 34.31
CA PHE A 780 30.76 4.72 33.19
C PHE A 780 30.25 3.33 33.61
N ALA A 781 29.16 2.87 32.98
CA ALA A 781 28.62 1.52 33.18
C ALA A 781 28.81 0.67 31.92
N GLY A 782 29.82 -0.20 31.89
CA GLY A 782 30.18 -0.95 30.69
C GLY A 782 31.38 -1.87 30.87
N SER A 783 31.95 -2.33 29.75
CA SER A 783 33.14 -3.18 29.74
C SER A 783 34.32 -2.49 29.05
N TYR A 784 35.51 -2.82 29.52
CA TYR A 784 36.75 -2.54 28.82
C TYR A 784 37.06 -3.67 27.82
N TYR A 785 37.75 -3.36 26.74
CA TYR A 785 38.09 -4.33 25.69
C TYR A 785 39.51 -4.06 25.15
N SER A 786 40.53 -4.66 25.76
CA SER A 786 41.94 -4.37 25.46
C SER A 786 42.35 -4.68 24.01
N HIS A 787 41.62 -5.57 23.33
CA HIS A 787 41.89 -5.95 21.95
C HIS A 787 41.43 -4.90 20.93
N HIS A 788 40.52 -4.00 21.31
CA HIS A 788 40.13 -2.86 20.48
C HIS A 788 40.99 -1.65 20.86
N LYS A 789 42.20 -1.57 20.27
CA LYS A 789 43.21 -0.56 20.63
C LYS A 789 42.71 0.87 20.54
N GLU A 790 42.12 1.26 19.41
CA GLU A 790 41.60 2.64 19.21
C GLU A 790 40.51 2.99 20.23
N ARG A 791 39.51 2.10 20.37
CA ARG A 791 38.45 2.25 21.39
C ARG A 791 39.02 2.34 22.80
N SER A 792 40.10 1.61 23.10
CA SER A 792 40.75 1.64 24.41
C SER A 792 41.44 2.97 24.65
N ILE A 793 42.13 3.52 23.65
CA ILE A 793 42.76 4.85 23.73
C ILE A 793 41.70 5.93 24.00
N ASP A 794 40.60 5.93 23.24
CA ASP A 794 39.50 6.88 23.45
C ASP A 794 38.89 6.76 24.86
N MET A 795 38.64 5.51 25.28
CA MET A 795 38.06 5.22 26.58
C MET A 795 38.98 5.67 27.72
N GLU A 796 40.28 5.42 27.59
CA GLU A 796 41.28 5.85 28.56
C GLU A 796 41.35 7.38 28.64
N ALA A 797 41.39 8.10 27.51
CA ALA A 797 41.37 9.55 27.50
C ALA A 797 40.12 10.14 28.19
N LEU A 798 38.95 9.54 27.94
CA LEU A 798 37.69 9.90 28.60
C LEU A 798 37.74 9.66 30.13
N LEU A 799 38.21 8.49 30.56
CA LEU A 799 38.29 8.12 31.97
C LEU A 799 39.34 8.96 32.71
N ASP A 800 40.50 9.20 32.10
CA ASP A 800 41.54 10.07 32.67
C ASP A 800 40.99 11.49 32.86
N ALA A 801 40.32 12.07 31.85
CA ALA A 801 39.73 13.41 31.96
C ALA A 801 38.62 13.49 33.02
N ALA A 802 37.76 12.47 33.13
CA ALA A 802 36.71 12.40 34.14
C ALA A 802 37.29 12.27 35.56
N SER A 803 38.38 11.52 35.72
CA SER A 803 39.00 11.24 37.03
C SER A 803 39.53 12.49 37.74
N GLU A 804 39.80 13.56 37.00
CA GLU A 804 40.21 14.86 37.57
C GLU A 804 39.09 15.57 38.35
N PHE A 805 37.81 15.27 38.05
CA PHE A 805 36.64 15.93 38.65
C PHE A 805 35.79 15.00 39.51
N GLY A 806 35.79 13.70 39.19
CA GLY A 806 35.04 12.66 39.89
C GLY A 806 34.58 11.57 38.93
N LEU A 807 34.97 10.32 39.21
CA LEU A 807 34.68 9.17 38.34
C LEU A 807 34.30 7.94 39.16
N ASP A 808 33.22 7.27 38.76
CA ASP A 808 32.87 5.92 39.18
C ASP A 808 32.65 5.00 37.97
N ILE A 809 33.09 3.74 38.08
CA ILE A 809 33.01 2.74 37.03
C ILE A 809 32.22 1.52 37.52
N PHE A 810 31.18 1.13 36.80
CA PHE A 810 30.51 -0.15 36.95
C PHE A 810 30.94 -1.10 35.82
N ASP A 811 31.85 -2.03 36.14
CA ASP A 811 32.34 -3.04 35.20
C ASP A 811 31.32 -4.18 35.07
N ARG A 812 30.76 -4.35 33.87
CA ARG A 812 29.79 -5.43 33.58
C ARG A 812 30.38 -6.83 33.81
N ASN A 813 31.71 -6.98 33.75
CA ASN A 813 32.39 -8.26 33.95
C ASN A 813 33.13 -8.34 35.30
N TYR A 814 32.83 -7.45 36.26
CA TYR A 814 33.60 -7.27 37.49
C TYR A 814 33.90 -8.58 38.23
N GLU A 815 32.92 -9.47 38.39
CA GLU A 815 33.12 -10.73 39.12
C GLU A 815 34.10 -11.67 38.41
N LYS A 816 34.18 -11.60 37.07
CA LYS A 816 35.10 -12.42 36.27
C LYS A 816 36.47 -11.75 36.13
N THR A 817 36.52 -10.43 35.96
CA THR A 817 37.76 -9.67 35.84
C THR A 817 38.51 -9.62 37.17
N SER A 818 37.82 -9.47 38.30
CA SER A 818 38.42 -9.54 39.65
C SER A 818 39.04 -10.90 39.98
N LYS A 819 38.53 -11.98 39.37
CA LYS A 819 39.09 -13.35 39.46
C LYS A 819 40.15 -13.66 38.39
N GLY A 820 40.49 -12.72 37.52
CA GLY A 820 41.44 -12.92 36.42
C GLY A 820 40.93 -13.83 35.29
N LEU A 821 39.63 -14.12 35.24
CA LEU A 821 39.03 -15.06 34.26
C LEU A 821 38.76 -14.42 32.90
N MET A 822 38.82 -13.09 32.79
CA MET A 822 38.60 -12.33 31.56
C MET A 822 39.65 -11.23 31.38
N PRO A 823 40.94 -11.57 31.16
CA PRO A 823 42.03 -10.60 31.13
C PRO A 823 41.85 -9.51 30.06
N ASN A 824 41.20 -9.84 28.93
CA ASN A 824 40.93 -8.88 27.85
C ASN A 824 39.86 -7.83 28.20
N HIS A 825 39.20 -7.97 29.36
CA HIS A 825 38.17 -7.04 29.83
C HIS A 825 38.57 -6.30 31.11
N THR A 826 39.80 -6.52 31.59
CA THR A 826 40.32 -5.88 32.79
C THR A 826 40.72 -4.44 32.48
N PHE A 827 40.23 -3.50 33.29
CA PHE A 827 40.62 -2.09 33.21
C PHE A 827 42.09 -1.90 33.63
N PRO A 828 42.81 -0.90 33.07
CA PRO A 828 44.14 -0.52 33.53
C PRO A 828 44.21 -0.23 35.04
N ASP A 829 45.34 -0.54 35.67
CA ASP A 829 45.51 -0.47 37.13
C ASP A 829 45.16 0.90 37.73
N ARG A 830 45.45 1.99 37.00
CA ARG A 830 45.16 3.36 37.45
C ARG A 830 43.66 3.64 37.64
N PHE A 831 42.77 2.85 37.03
CA PHE A 831 41.32 3.04 37.18
C PHE A 831 40.69 2.13 38.23
N LYS A 832 41.41 1.16 38.79
CA LYS A 832 40.90 0.25 39.82
C LYS A 832 40.25 0.97 41.01
N PRO A 833 40.77 2.11 41.53
CA PRO A 833 40.14 2.84 42.63
C PRO A 833 38.73 3.35 42.34
N PHE A 834 38.38 3.55 41.06
CA PHE A 834 37.08 4.06 40.64
C PHE A 834 36.04 2.95 40.40
N ILE A 835 36.44 1.67 40.41
CA ILE A 835 35.52 0.55 40.12
C ILE A 835 34.65 0.26 41.34
N LYS A 836 33.33 0.39 41.18
CA LYS A 836 32.30 0.18 42.23
C LYS A 836 31.64 -1.20 42.20
N GLY A 837 32.00 -2.04 41.24
CA GLY A 837 31.42 -3.38 41.05
C GLY A 837 30.72 -3.49 39.69
N SER A 838 29.67 -4.31 39.63
CA SER A 838 28.80 -4.46 38.45
C SER A 838 27.37 -3.99 38.78
N LEU A 839 26.59 -3.66 37.75
CA LEU A 839 25.15 -3.39 37.88
C LEU A 839 24.38 -4.46 37.11
N ARG A 840 23.33 -5.00 37.74
CA ARG A 840 22.34 -5.81 37.01
C ARG A 840 21.49 -4.90 36.12
N TYR A 841 20.82 -5.49 35.13
CA TYR A 841 20.02 -4.72 34.18
C TYR A 841 18.98 -3.82 34.87
N TYR A 842 18.21 -4.37 35.81
CA TYR A 842 17.20 -3.63 36.57
C TYR A 842 17.79 -2.58 37.54
N GLU A 843 19.11 -2.48 37.66
CA GLU A 843 19.80 -1.49 38.49
C GLU A 843 20.45 -0.39 37.66
N ILE A 844 20.31 -0.41 36.32
CA ILE A 844 20.99 0.54 35.44
C ILE A 844 20.57 2.00 35.70
N ASP A 845 19.36 2.21 36.24
CA ASP A 845 18.88 3.52 36.68
C ASP A 845 19.78 4.16 37.75
N LYS A 846 20.51 3.37 38.55
CA LYS A 846 21.51 3.93 39.48
C LYS A 846 22.60 4.70 38.73
N ALA A 847 23.05 4.18 37.58
CA ALA A 847 24.03 4.86 36.74
C ALA A 847 23.38 6.02 35.97
N TYR A 848 22.19 5.80 35.40
CA TYR A 848 21.55 6.78 34.52
C TYR A 848 20.83 7.91 35.26
N LYS A 849 20.43 7.75 36.51
CA LYS A 849 19.66 8.73 37.29
C LYS A 849 20.34 9.13 38.60
N GLY A 850 21.38 8.41 39.01
CA GLY A 850 22.12 8.66 40.25
C GLY A 850 23.34 9.57 40.11
N TYR A 851 23.76 9.92 38.89
CA TYR A 851 24.95 10.72 38.61
C TYR A 851 24.61 11.96 37.78
N LYS A 852 25.42 13.04 37.91
CA LYS A 852 25.29 14.24 37.07
C LYS A 852 25.73 13.98 35.62
N VAL A 853 26.74 13.15 35.37
CA VAL A 853 27.23 12.89 34.01
C VAL A 853 27.36 11.40 33.74
N THR A 854 26.94 10.96 32.55
CA THR A 854 27.20 9.59 32.07
C THR A 854 28.19 9.59 30.91
N MET A 855 28.95 8.50 30.79
CA MET A 855 29.97 8.37 29.76
C MET A 855 29.58 7.35 28.70
N ASN A 856 29.86 7.67 27.44
CA ASN A 856 29.68 6.77 26.31
C ASN A 856 31.01 6.58 25.54
N VAL A 857 31.21 5.37 25.02
CA VAL A 857 32.37 5.05 24.19
C VAL A 857 31.90 4.27 22.98
N ASN A 858 32.06 4.86 21.80
CA ASN A 858 31.69 4.28 20.52
C ASN A 858 32.86 3.53 19.90
N THR A 859 32.57 2.33 19.39
CA THR A 859 33.48 1.59 18.52
C THR A 859 33.28 1.98 17.05
N VAL A 860 32.06 2.34 16.68
CA VAL A 860 31.69 2.77 15.33
C VAL A 860 31.64 4.30 15.34
N LYS A 861 32.65 4.95 14.77
CA LYS A 861 32.78 6.43 14.79
C LYS A 861 32.16 7.12 13.58
N LEU A 862 32.13 6.46 12.43
CA LEU A 862 31.79 7.09 11.14
C LEU A 862 30.38 6.80 10.65
N SER A 863 29.58 6.06 11.43
CA SER A 863 28.16 5.86 11.12
C SER A 863 27.38 7.15 11.28
N ASP A 864 26.43 7.39 10.37
CA ASP A 864 25.51 8.53 10.46
C ASP A 864 24.44 8.37 11.56
N THR A 865 24.25 7.16 12.07
CA THR A 865 23.14 6.83 13.01
C THR A 865 23.51 5.86 14.14
N MET A 866 24.59 5.08 14.00
CA MET A 866 24.95 4.03 14.96
C MET A 866 25.84 4.53 16.09
N PHE A 867 25.31 4.47 17.30
CA PHE A 867 26.00 4.59 18.59
C PHE A 867 25.16 3.91 19.68
N SER A 868 25.71 3.80 20.89
CA SER A 868 25.06 3.06 21.98
C SER A 868 23.68 3.60 22.35
N ARG A 869 22.73 2.69 22.62
CA ARG A 869 21.41 3.04 23.18
C ARG A 869 21.50 3.85 24.48
N ARG A 870 22.60 3.72 25.23
CA ARG A 870 22.88 4.48 26.46
C ARG A 870 22.74 5.98 26.27
N VAL A 871 23.14 6.51 25.11
CA VAL A 871 23.05 7.95 24.86
C VAL A 871 21.58 8.41 24.94
N TYR A 872 20.68 7.70 24.28
CA TYR A 872 19.25 7.98 24.31
C TYR A 872 18.67 7.77 25.72
N GLU A 873 19.01 6.66 26.36
CA GLU A 873 18.52 6.29 27.69
C GLU A 873 18.94 7.32 28.76
N SER A 874 20.22 7.72 28.80
CA SER A 874 20.74 8.71 29.74
C SER A 874 20.11 10.09 29.54
N LEU A 875 20.00 10.56 28.29
CA LEU A 875 19.40 11.86 28.01
C LEU A 875 17.91 11.90 28.38
N ALA A 876 17.16 10.82 28.12
CA ALA A 876 15.77 10.69 28.58
C ALA A 876 15.65 10.73 30.11
N CYS A 877 16.67 10.26 30.82
CA CYS A 877 16.79 10.32 32.28
C CYS A 877 17.24 11.70 32.81
N GLY A 878 17.43 12.70 31.95
CA GLY A 878 17.92 14.01 32.35
C GLY A 878 19.41 14.04 32.68
N THR A 879 20.19 13.12 32.13
CA THR A 879 21.61 12.99 32.45
C THR A 879 22.47 13.29 31.22
N PRO A 880 23.19 14.43 31.21
CA PRO A 880 24.14 14.76 30.16
C PRO A 880 25.15 13.64 29.89
N VAL A 881 25.58 13.56 28.64
CA VAL A 881 26.47 12.52 28.14
C VAL A 881 27.75 13.15 27.61
N VAL A 882 28.90 12.62 28.06
CA VAL A 882 30.20 12.87 27.44
C VAL A 882 30.66 11.61 26.70
N SER A 883 31.09 11.77 25.46
CA SER A 883 31.43 10.66 24.57
C SER A 883 32.74 10.91 23.80
N ASN A 884 33.37 9.84 23.31
CA ASN A 884 34.34 9.98 22.22
C ASN A 884 33.63 10.43 20.94
N TYR A 885 34.39 10.90 19.95
CA TYR A 885 33.83 11.37 18.68
C TYR A 885 32.98 10.29 18.00
N SER A 886 31.78 10.66 17.57
CA SER A 886 30.96 9.86 16.67
C SER A 886 30.15 10.77 15.75
N LYS A 887 30.21 10.52 14.44
CA LYS A 887 29.45 11.25 13.42
C LYS A 887 27.95 11.19 13.70
N GLY A 888 27.42 10.02 14.09
CA GLY A 888 26.01 9.87 14.43
C GLY A 888 25.58 10.71 15.64
N ILE A 889 26.44 10.85 16.65
CA ILE A 889 26.17 11.74 17.79
C ILE A 889 26.15 13.20 17.32
N VAL A 890 27.10 13.62 16.48
CA VAL A 890 27.12 14.98 15.93
C VAL A 890 25.88 15.25 15.08
N ASN A 891 25.43 14.29 14.26
CA ASN A 891 24.24 14.46 13.42
C ASN A 891 22.95 14.56 14.24
N MET A 892 22.81 13.74 15.29
CA MET A 892 21.54 13.57 16.01
C MET A 892 21.44 14.40 17.30
N PHE A 893 22.56 14.74 17.93
CA PHE A 893 22.62 15.37 19.25
C PHE A 893 23.64 16.50 19.34
N ASN A 894 23.85 17.22 18.23
CA ASN A 894 24.77 18.36 18.20
C ASN A 894 24.43 19.39 19.29
N GLY A 895 25.43 19.81 20.07
CA GLY A 895 25.24 20.77 21.16
C GLY A 895 24.50 20.22 22.40
N ILE A 896 24.11 18.94 22.40
CA ILE A 896 23.45 18.25 23.52
C ILE A 896 24.39 17.20 24.12
N VAL A 897 25.03 16.39 23.28
CA VAL A 897 26.05 15.42 23.71
C VAL A 897 27.42 16.00 23.43
N PHE A 898 28.25 16.08 24.47
CA PHE A 898 29.61 16.60 24.35
C PHE A 898 30.55 15.48 23.88
N SER A 899 31.01 15.59 22.63
CA SER A 899 31.71 14.52 21.91
C SER A 899 33.05 15.02 21.37
N SER A 900 34.16 14.42 21.82
CA SER A 900 35.51 14.76 21.35
C SER A 900 36.49 13.59 21.58
N ASP A 901 37.55 13.53 20.78
CA ASP A 901 38.69 12.63 20.99
C ASP A 901 39.90 13.35 21.61
N LYS A 902 39.79 14.67 21.86
CA LYS A 902 40.88 15.47 22.42
C LYS A 902 40.73 15.62 23.92
N TYR A 903 41.78 15.25 24.65
CA TYR A 903 41.81 15.30 26.11
C TYR A 903 41.40 16.66 26.71
N GLU A 904 41.93 17.78 26.20
CA GLU A 904 41.66 19.11 26.75
C GLU A 904 40.20 19.56 26.56
N GLU A 905 39.56 19.14 25.47
CA GLU A 905 38.13 19.40 25.22
C GLU A 905 37.29 18.55 26.19
N LEU A 906 37.59 17.26 26.33
CA LEU A 906 36.92 16.35 27.27
C LEU A 906 37.01 16.87 28.71
N LYS A 907 38.20 17.34 29.13
CA LYS A 907 38.42 17.94 30.44
C LYS A 907 37.54 19.18 30.67
N THR A 908 37.38 20.01 29.66
CA THR A 908 36.51 21.19 29.73
C THR A 908 35.04 20.78 29.85
N TYR A 909 34.60 19.79 29.07
CA TYR A 909 33.23 19.26 29.14
C TYR A 909 32.87 18.68 30.51
N PHE A 910 33.76 17.89 31.11
CA PHE A 910 33.52 17.38 32.47
C PHE A 910 33.50 18.50 33.51
N ARG A 911 34.39 19.49 33.40
CA ARG A 911 34.37 20.66 34.29
C ARG A 911 33.03 21.39 34.20
N ASP A 912 32.59 21.71 33.00
CA ASP A 912 31.38 22.50 32.78
C ASP A 912 30.15 21.75 33.29
N LEU A 913 29.99 20.47 32.97
CA LEU A 913 28.82 19.70 33.39
C LEU A 913 28.80 19.34 34.89
N LEU A 914 29.96 19.22 35.55
CA LEU A 914 30.03 18.86 36.97
C LEU A 914 30.13 20.07 37.90
N LYS A 915 30.56 21.24 37.40
CA LYS A 915 30.82 22.44 38.21
C LYS A 915 30.04 23.68 37.80
N ASN A 916 29.33 23.65 36.67
CA ASN A 916 28.42 24.73 36.26
C ASN A 916 26.98 24.21 36.19
N GLU A 917 26.19 24.57 37.22
CA GLU A 917 24.81 24.12 37.37
C GLU A 917 23.88 24.64 36.25
N GLU A 918 24.12 25.85 35.75
CA GLU A 918 23.34 26.43 34.65
C GLU A 918 23.54 25.64 33.35
N ILE A 919 24.79 25.33 33.01
CA ILE A 919 25.11 24.50 31.84
C ILE A 919 24.52 23.10 32.01
N TYR A 920 24.65 22.50 33.20
CA TYR A 920 24.08 21.19 33.49
C TYR A 920 22.56 21.15 33.27
N LYS A 921 21.80 22.05 33.91
CA LYS A 921 20.33 22.10 33.79
C LYS A 921 19.89 22.31 32.35
N ARG A 922 20.55 23.23 31.65
CA ARG A 922 20.29 23.51 30.23
C ARG A 922 20.48 22.28 29.35
N ILE A 923 21.63 21.61 29.45
CA ILE A 923 21.94 20.43 28.62
C ILE A 923 21.05 19.25 28.98
N SER A 924 20.76 19.07 30.27
CA SER A 924 19.82 18.05 30.75
C SER A 924 18.43 18.21 30.11
N HIS A 925 17.86 19.42 30.17
CA HIS A 925 16.54 19.70 29.63
C HIS A 925 16.49 19.55 28.10
N LEU A 926 17.49 20.08 27.38
CA LEU A 926 17.62 19.89 25.93
C LEU A 926 17.68 18.41 25.53
N GLY A 927 18.43 17.61 26.30
CA GLY A 927 18.53 16.17 26.09
C GLY A 927 17.20 15.45 26.25
N ILE A 928 16.46 15.76 27.31
CA ILE A 928 15.12 15.20 27.56
C ILE A 928 14.19 15.55 26.40
N ARG A 929 14.12 16.83 26.02
CA ARG A 929 13.23 17.30 24.95
C ARG A 929 13.56 16.66 23.61
N GLU A 930 14.84 16.59 23.24
CA GLU A 930 15.27 15.98 21.97
C GLU A 930 14.88 14.51 21.89
N VAL A 931 15.14 13.73 22.94
CA VAL A 931 14.82 12.30 22.97
C VAL A 931 13.33 12.05 22.96
N LEU A 932 12.54 12.73 23.80
CA LEU A 932 11.10 12.52 23.87
C LEU A 932 10.39 12.93 22.56
N ASN A 933 10.92 13.93 21.85
CA ASN A 933 10.35 14.40 20.59
C ASN A 933 10.67 13.51 19.38
N LYS A 934 11.87 12.92 19.33
CA LYS A 934 12.39 12.33 18.09
C LYS A 934 12.89 10.89 18.22
N HIS A 935 13.14 10.42 19.43
CA HIS A 935 13.90 9.20 19.65
C HIS A 935 13.28 8.26 20.69
N THR A 936 11.96 8.07 20.63
CA THR A 936 11.23 7.08 21.43
C THR A 936 10.91 5.82 20.64
N TYR A 937 10.78 4.68 21.34
CA TYR A 937 10.37 3.42 20.70
C TYR A 937 8.94 3.47 20.13
N LYS A 938 8.04 4.27 20.71
CA LYS A 938 6.73 4.60 20.11
C LYS A 938 6.87 5.13 18.67
N LEU A 939 7.77 6.10 18.46
CA LEU A 939 8.03 6.67 17.13
C LEU A 939 8.67 5.64 16.18
N ARG A 940 9.55 4.77 16.69
CA ARG A 940 10.13 3.67 15.89
C ARG A 940 9.05 2.69 15.43
N LEU A 941 8.16 2.29 16.34
CA LEU A 941 7.04 1.42 16.00
C LEU A 941 6.11 2.07 14.98
N PHE A 942 5.76 3.34 15.17
CA PHE A 942 4.94 4.10 14.23
C PHE A 942 5.55 4.12 12.83
N ASN A 943 6.87 4.35 12.73
CA ASN A 943 7.59 4.33 11.46
C ASN A 943 7.59 2.93 10.81
N ILE A 944 7.73 1.87 11.61
CA ILE A 944 7.67 0.48 11.12
C ILE A 944 6.28 0.20 10.54
N VAL A 945 5.21 0.37 11.33
CA VAL A 945 3.85 0.02 10.90
C VAL A 945 3.39 0.88 9.71
N SER A 946 3.81 2.14 9.65
CA SER A 946 3.57 3.01 8.50
C SER A 946 4.23 2.48 7.23
N LYS A 947 5.49 1.99 7.31
CA LYS A 947 6.19 1.37 6.17
C LYS A 947 5.57 0.03 5.74
N LEU A 948 4.96 -0.70 6.68
CA LEU A 948 4.20 -1.92 6.40
C LEU A 948 2.83 -1.64 5.76
N GLY A 949 2.36 -0.39 5.81
CA GLY A 949 1.02 -0.01 5.37
C GLY A 949 -0.10 -0.46 6.33
N ILE A 950 0.23 -0.65 7.60
CA ILE A 950 -0.71 -0.94 8.69
C ILE A 950 -1.27 0.41 9.19
N SER A 951 -2.58 0.57 9.13
CA SER A 951 -3.24 1.83 9.51
C SER A 951 -3.36 1.92 11.03
N VAL A 952 -2.71 2.90 11.65
CA VAL A 952 -2.74 3.13 13.10
C VAL A 952 -3.09 4.57 13.44
N ASN A 953 -3.81 4.77 14.55
CA ASN A 953 -3.95 6.08 15.15
C ASN A 953 -2.82 6.27 16.18
N ALA A 954 -2.02 7.31 15.97
CA ALA A 954 -0.95 7.74 16.87
C ALA A 954 -1.08 9.23 17.21
N SER A 955 -2.31 9.72 17.40
CA SER A 955 -2.56 11.11 17.78
C SER A 955 -1.83 11.46 19.08
N LEU A 956 -1.20 12.65 19.08
CA LEU A 956 -0.68 13.25 20.31
C LEU A 956 -1.87 13.84 21.11
N PRO A 957 -1.78 13.89 22.45
CA PRO A 957 -2.88 14.39 23.30
C PRO A 957 -3.32 15.80 22.88
N GLU A 958 -4.62 16.02 22.70
CA GLU A 958 -5.11 17.37 22.42
C GLU A 958 -5.25 18.17 23.72
N VAL A 959 -4.86 19.45 23.70
CA VAL A 959 -4.93 20.35 24.87
C VAL A 959 -5.83 21.55 24.57
N THR A 960 -6.84 21.79 25.40
CA THR A 960 -7.58 23.07 25.37
C THR A 960 -6.98 24.05 26.36
N VAL A 961 -6.42 25.14 25.83
CA VAL A 961 -5.99 26.30 26.62
C VAL A 961 -7.21 27.16 26.93
N ILE A 962 -7.41 27.50 28.20
CA ILE A 962 -8.48 28.36 28.66
C ILE A 962 -7.87 29.69 29.12
N GLY A 963 -8.36 30.79 28.55
CA GLY A 963 -7.99 32.14 28.95
C GLY A 963 -9.21 32.95 29.40
N ILE A 964 -8.98 33.95 30.25
CA ILE A 964 -10.01 34.89 30.69
C ILE A 964 -9.51 36.30 30.34
N ALA A 965 -10.28 37.03 29.52
CA ALA A 965 -9.93 38.38 29.10
C ALA A 965 -11.01 39.38 29.49
N ASP A 966 -10.61 40.43 30.20
CA ASP A 966 -11.51 41.49 30.67
C ASP A 966 -11.60 42.65 29.66
N ASN A 967 -10.65 42.75 28.73
CA ASN A 967 -10.56 43.80 27.72
C ASN A 967 -9.85 43.29 26.45
N SER A 968 -9.74 44.14 25.44
CA SER A 968 -9.09 43.79 24.16
C SER A 968 -7.61 43.45 24.30
N ASP A 969 -6.90 44.11 25.20
CA ASP A 969 -5.45 43.94 25.35
C ASP A 969 -5.16 42.57 26.00
N ASP A 970 -5.98 42.15 26.96
CA ASP A 970 -5.95 40.79 27.53
C ASP A 970 -6.24 39.74 26.47
N LEU A 971 -7.24 39.98 25.61
CA LEU A 971 -7.61 39.07 24.54
C LEU A 971 -6.45 38.88 23.54
N GLU A 972 -5.88 39.99 23.05
CA GLU A 972 -4.78 39.95 22.08
C GLU A 972 -3.54 39.29 22.69
N TYR A 973 -3.23 39.57 23.96
CA TYR A 973 -2.11 38.95 24.65
C TYR A 973 -2.27 37.44 24.78
N LEU A 974 -3.44 36.93 25.20
CA LEU A 974 -3.69 35.49 25.30
C LEU A 974 -3.57 34.77 23.95
N ILE A 975 -4.06 35.40 22.88
CA ILE A 975 -3.92 34.87 21.51
C ILE A 975 -2.45 34.83 21.10
N GLU A 976 -1.66 35.86 21.43
CA GLU A 976 -0.23 35.88 21.16
C GLU A 976 0.51 34.74 21.90
N GLN A 977 0.26 34.58 23.20
CA GLN A 977 0.84 33.50 24.02
C GLN A 977 0.50 32.12 23.47
N PHE A 978 -0.76 31.92 23.08
CA PHE A 978 -1.22 30.68 22.45
C PHE A 978 -0.51 30.44 21.12
N ASN A 979 -0.45 31.44 20.23
CA ASN A 979 0.19 31.32 18.93
C ASN A 979 1.70 31.05 19.04
N ARG A 980 2.35 31.53 20.09
CA ARG A 980 3.77 31.26 20.39
C ARG A 980 4.05 29.77 20.64
N GLN A 981 3.09 29.01 21.15
CA GLN A 981 3.32 27.61 21.53
C GLN A 981 3.68 26.73 20.31
N SER A 982 4.77 25.96 20.40
CA SER A 982 5.23 25.06 19.34
C SER A 982 4.36 23.82 19.18
N TYR A 983 3.69 23.38 20.26
CA TYR A 983 2.77 22.26 20.25
C TYR A 983 1.57 22.51 19.32
N LYS A 984 1.26 21.53 18.46
CA LYS A 984 0.29 21.71 17.37
C LYS A 984 -1.13 21.27 17.71
N ASN A 985 -1.30 20.25 18.54
CA ASN A 985 -2.62 19.69 18.89
C ASN A 985 -3.22 20.47 20.06
N LYS A 986 -3.55 21.74 19.81
CA LYS A 986 -4.06 22.66 20.83
C LYS A 986 -5.24 23.48 20.31
N LYS A 987 -6.15 23.84 21.21
CA LYS A 987 -7.27 24.78 21.01
C LYS A 987 -7.20 25.89 22.04
N LEU A 988 -7.73 27.06 21.75
CA LEU A 988 -7.80 28.19 22.67
C LEU A 988 -9.25 28.62 22.88
N PHE A 989 -9.74 28.49 24.10
CA PHE A 989 -11.06 28.95 24.52
C PHE A 989 -10.89 30.18 25.40
N ILE A 990 -11.42 31.32 24.97
CA ILE A 990 -11.31 32.57 25.74
C ILE A 990 -12.69 32.97 26.24
N LEU A 991 -12.81 33.08 27.56
CA LEU A 991 -13.97 33.66 28.21
C LEU A 991 -13.79 35.18 28.23
N VAL A 992 -14.74 35.89 27.65
CA VAL A 992 -14.76 37.35 27.62
C VAL A 992 -16.02 37.91 28.26
N ASP A 993 -15.88 39.08 28.90
CA ASP A 993 -17.02 39.95 29.19
C ASP A 993 -17.41 40.74 27.93
N THR A 994 -18.66 41.21 27.82
CA THR A 994 -19.07 42.03 26.68
C THR A 994 -18.38 43.40 26.74
N PHE A 995 -17.31 43.58 25.97
CA PHE A 995 -16.59 44.85 25.84
C PHE A 995 -16.82 45.50 24.46
N THR A 996 -16.53 46.79 24.36
CA THR A 996 -16.70 47.59 23.14
C THR A 996 -15.95 46.96 21.96
N ASN A 997 -16.65 46.71 20.84
CA ASN A 997 -16.14 46.04 19.63
C ASN A 997 -15.97 44.51 19.69
N TYR A 998 -16.65 43.79 20.59
CA TYR A 998 -16.66 42.31 20.59
C TYR A 998 -16.93 41.70 19.20
N ASP A 999 -17.90 42.21 18.44
CA ASP A 999 -18.24 41.71 17.10
C ASP A 999 -17.05 41.74 16.12
N LYS A 1000 -16.17 42.74 16.26
CA LYS A 1000 -14.94 42.86 15.45
C LYS A 1000 -14.00 41.72 15.78
N TYR A 1001 -13.74 41.48 17.06
CA TYR A 1001 -12.80 40.45 17.51
C TYR A 1001 -13.32 39.04 17.29
N TYR A 1002 -14.63 38.83 17.48
CA TYR A 1002 -15.29 37.57 17.13
C TYR A 1002 -15.10 37.25 15.65
N LYS A 1003 -15.35 38.20 14.74
CA LYS A 1003 -15.13 37.99 13.30
C LYS A 1003 -13.65 37.80 12.93
N LEU A 1004 -12.74 38.43 13.66
CA LEU A 1004 -11.31 38.40 13.33
C LEU A 1004 -10.63 37.09 13.79
N TYR A 1005 -10.98 36.61 14.98
CA TYR A 1005 -10.24 35.53 15.64
C TYR A 1005 -11.00 34.22 15.78
N ASN A 1006 -12.34 34.23 15.78
CA ASN A 1006 -13.11 33.01 16.02
C ASN A 1006 -13.03 32.04 14.83
N ASN A 1007 -12.42 30.89 15.03
CA ASN A 1007 -12.21 29.82 14.05
C ASN A 1007 -12.14 28.44 14.75
N ASP A 1008 -11.72 27.40 14.03
CA ASP A 1008 -11.66 26.02 14.57
C ASP A 1008 -10.65 25.84 15.71
N GLN A 1009 -9.57 26.65 15.74
CA GLN A 1009 -8.53 26.59 16.77
C GLN A 1009 -8.74 27.60 17.91
N ILE A 1010 -9.32 28.78 17.62
CA ILE A 1010 -9.55 29.84 18.62
C ILE A 1010 -11.04 30.12 18.70
N GLN A 1011 -11.63 29.95 19.89
CA GLN A 1011 -13.05 30.14 20.13
C GLN A 1011 -13.28 31.16 21.25
N LEU A 1012 -14.11 32.16 20.96
CA LEU A 1012 -14.46 33.22 21.91
C LEU A 1012 -15.85 32.96 22.48
N TYR A 1013 -15.97 32.99 23.79
CA TYR A 1013 -17.21 32.72 24.48
C TYR A 1013 -17.58 33.84 25.45
N ILE A 1014 -18.86 34.19 25.46
CA ILE A 1014 -19.41 35.08 26.49
C ILE A 1014 -19.39 34.34 27.83
N LYS A 1015 -18.68 34.90 28.80
CA LYS A 1015 -18.41 34.31 30.11
C LYS A 1015 -19.67 33.82 30.83
N ASP A 1016 -20.66 34.68 31.02
CA ASP A 1016 -21.90 34.34 31.74
C ASP A 1016 -22.67 33.21 31.06
N TYR A 1017 -22.68 33.19 29.71
CA TYR A 1017 -23.33 32.13 28.95
C TYR A 1017 -22.70 30.76 29.21
N VAL A 1018 -21.36 30.66 29.21
CA VAL A 1018 -20.67 29.38 29.47
C VAL A 1018 -20.91 28.92 30.91
N ILE A 1019 -20.80 29.84 31.87
CA ILE A 1019 -20.97 29.54 33.30
C ILE A 1019 -22.36 29.00 33.61
N ASP A 1020 -23.39 29.54 32.96
CA ASP A 1020 -24.77 29.12 33.20
C ASP A 1020 -25.21 27.93 32.35
N LYS A 1021 -24.64 27.76 31.15
CA LYS A 1021 -25.00 26.67 30.23
C LYS A 1021 -24.38 25.34 30.62
N TYR A 1022 -23.10 25.33 31.01
CA TYR A 1022 -22.38 24.08 31.24
C TYR A 1022 -22.22 23.82 32.74
N PRO A 1023 -22.80 22.73 33.26
CA PRO A 1023 -22.72 22.43 34.69
C PRO A 1023 -21.30 22.05 35.13
N ASN A 1024 -20.50 21.46 34.23
CA ASN A 1024 -19.12 21.06 34.46
C ASN A 1024 -18.28 21.33 33.19
N ILE A 1025 -16.95 21.31 33.33
CA ILE A 1025 -16.05 21.60 32.21
C ILE A 1025 -16.01 20.48 31.16
N VAL A 1026 -16.29 19.23 31.55
CA VAL A 1026 -16.23 18.08 30.62
C VAL A 1026 -17.37 18.08 29.60
N GLU A 1027 -18.44 18.86 29.85
CA GLU A 1027 -19.53 19.11 28.90
C GLU A 1027 -19.23 20.28 27.95
N TRP A 1028 -18.23 21.09 28.26
CA TRP A 1028 -17.80 22.22 27.43
C TRP A 1028 -16.57 21.91 26.59
N VAL A 1029 -15.62 21.15 27.15
CA VAL A 1029 -14.33 20.82 26.54
C VAL A 1029 -14.25 19.33 26.26
N ASP A 1030 -13.90 18.97 25.02
CA ASP A 1030 -13.83 17.59 24.51
C ASP A 1030 -12.41 17.00 24.50
N THR A 1031 -11.40 17.78 24.87
CA THR A 1031 -9.99 17.39 24.84
C THR A 1031 -9.56 16.63 26.10
N GLU A 1032 -8.51 15.80 25.98
CA GLU A 1032 -8.01 14.98 27.09
C GLU A 1032 -7.44 15.84 28.23
N PHE A 1033 -6.80 16.95 27.87
CA PHE A 1033 -6.16 17.86 28.82
C PHE A 1033 -6.64 19.30 28.63
N ILE A 1034 -6.68 20.03 29.75
CA ILE A 1034 -6.83 21.48 29.76
C ILE A 1034 -5.58 22.15 30.33
N SER A 1035 -5.31 23.39 29.89
CA SER A 1035 -4.32 24.29 30.48
C SER A 1035 -4.97 25.62 30.75
N PHE A 1036 -4.66 26.30 31.85
CA PHE A 1036 -5.09 27.68 32.06
C PHE A 1036 -3.95 28.63 31.74
N PHE A 1037 -4.21 29.61 30.86
CA PHE A 1037 -3.27 30.70 30.58
C PHE A 1037 -3.73 31.95 31.33
N SER A 1038 -2.89 32.39 32.25
CA SER A 1038 -3.04 33.67 32.92
C SER A 1038 -2.71 34.81 31.96
N LYS A 1039 -3.46 35.90 32.05
CA LYS A 1039 -3.18 37.14 31.32
C LYS A 1039 -2.01 37.93 31.91
N ASP A 1040 -1.56 37.58 33.12
CA ASP A 1040 -0.49 38.29 33.84
C ASP A 1040 0.86 37.57 33.72
N ASP A 1041 0.85 36.30 33.28
CA ASP A 1041 2.04 35.45 33.18
C ASP A 1041 2.60 35.41 31.75
N PHE A 1042 3.84 34.96 31.61
CA PHE A 1042 4.49 34.70 30.32
C PHE A 1042 4.71 33.20 30.11
N TYR A 1043 4.29 32.73 28.95
CA TYR A 1043 4.44 31.36 28.48
C TYR A 1043 5.40 31.31 27.29
N GLY A 1044 6.54 30.64 27.49
CA GLY A 1044 7.54 30.41 26.47
C GLY A 1044 7.05 29.48 25.37
N LYS A 1045 7.76 29.46 24.24
CA LYS A 1045 7.41 28.69 23.05
C LYS A 1045 7.17 27.21 23.30
N ASN A 1046 7.90 26.58 24.22
CA ASN A 1046 7.83 25.14 24.46
C ASN A 1046 7.03 24.76 25.72
N TYR A 1047 6.36 25.71 26.39
CA TYR A 1047 5.65 25.48 27.64
C TYR A 1047 4.66 24.29 27.56
N LEU A 1048 3.70 24.33 26.65
CA LEU A 1048 2.75 23.21 26.49
C LEU A 1048 3.44 21.95 25.99
N HIS A 1049 4.46 22.09 25.15
CA HIS A 1049 5.16 20.97 24.53
C HIS A 1049 5.88 20.13 25.59
N ASP A 1050 6.57 20.77 26.54
CA ASP A 1050 7.29 20.10 27.62
C ASP A 1050 6.33 19.43 28.62
N LEU A 1051 5.20 20.08 28.94
CA LEU A 1051 4.16 19.49 29.79
C LEU A 1051 3.50 18.25 29.13
N VAL A 1052 3.16 18.34 27.84
CA VAL A 1052 2.57 17.21 27.11
C VAL A 1052 3.58 16.08 26.95
N ASN A 1053 4.86 16.37 26.74
CA ASN A 1053 5.91 15.36 26.67
C ASN A 1053 5.96 14.47 27.93
N ALA A 1054 5.64 15.02 29.09
CA ALA A 1054 5.60 14.26 30.34
C ALA A 1054 4.56 13.14 30.36
N THR A 1055 3.48 13.27 29.57
CA THR A 1055 2.46 12.22 29.43
C THR A 1055 3.01 10.91 28.86
N ASN A 1056 4.16 10.95 28.17
CA ASN A 1056 4.83 9.74 27.67
C ASN A 1056 5.38 8.86 28.81
N TYR A 1057 5.79 9.46 29.93
CA TYR A 1057 6.41 8.74 31.04
C TYR A 1057 5.57 8.70 32.32
N THR A 1058 4.62 9.61 32.52
CA THR A 1058 3.73 9.63 33.69
C THR A 1058 2.24 9.49 33.31
N ASN A 1059 1.43 9.01 34.25
CA ASN A 1059 -0.03 9.02 34.15
C ASN A 1059 -0.67 10.04 35.12
N ALA A 1060 0.12 10.97 35.68
CA ALA A 1060 -0.35 11.95 36.64
C ALA A 1060 -1.61 12.69 36.16
N ASP A 1061 -2.48 13.06 37.12
CA ASP A 1061 -3.70 13.81 36.85
C ASP A 1061 -3.38 15.28 36.49
N PHE A 1062 -2.35 15.83 37.13
CA PHE A 1062 -1.83 17.18 36.91
C PHE A 1062 -0.34 17.10 36.58
N ILE A 1063 0.09 17.87 35.58
CA ILE A 1063 1.50 17.99 35.19
C ILE A 1063 1.79 19.48 35.07
N GLY A 1064 2.69 20.00 35.89
CA GLY A 1064 2.96 21.43 35.93
C GLY A 1064 4.37 21.76 36.38
N LYS A 1065 4.60 23.03 36.72
CA LYS A 1065 5.90 23.56 37.11
C LYS A 1065 5.81 24.12 38.53
N LYS A 1066 6.36 23.41 39.52
CA LYS A 1066 6.45 23.93 40.90
C LYS A 1066 7.66 24.86 41.05
N SER A 1067 8.75 24.57 40.36
CA SER A 1067 9.89 25.47 40.18
C SER A 1067 9.72 26.30 38.91
N TYR A 1068 9.86 27.62 39.00
CA TYR A 1068 9.69 28.54 37.87
C TYR A 1068 10.35 29.89 38.14
N CYS A 1069 10.45 30.71 37.11
CA CYS A 1069 10.87 32.10 37.21
C CYS A 1069 9.68 33.00 37.59
N GLU A 1070 9.90 34.00 38.43
CA GLU A 1070 8.91 35.02 38.79
C GLU A 1070 9.48 36.41 38.53
N ASN A 1071 8.65 37.27 37.95
CA ASN A 1071 8.98 38.67 37.75
C ASN A 1071 8.53 39.50 38.95
N LEU A 1072 9.49 39.91 39.78
CA LEU A 1072 9.28 40.80 40.92
C LEU A 1072 9.78 42.20 40.54
N GLU A 1073 8.84 43.08 40.20
CA GLU A 1073 9.12 44.50 39.87
C GLU A 1073 10.17 44.68 38.75
N GLY A 1074 10.13 43.85 37.71
CA GLY A 1074 11.05 43.90 36.57
C GLY A 1074 12.32 43.09 36.75
N LYS A 1075 12.51 42.41 37.89
CA LYS A 1075 13.61 41.46 38.12
C LYS A 1075 13.09 40.04 38.06
N ILE A 1076 13.75 39.21 37.26
CA ILE A 1076 13.48 37.77 37.22
C ILE A 1076 14.20 37.08 38.37
N VAL A 1077 13.44 36.39 39.21
CA VAL A 1077 13.95 35.59 40.33
C VAL A 1077 13.51 34.15 40.11
N VAL A 1078 14.42 33.19 40.31
CA VAL A 1078 14.09 31.76 40.26
C VAL A 1078 13.50 31.36 41.61
N ASN A 1079 12.30 30.78 41.61
CA ASN A 1079 11.72 30.19 42.82
C ASN A 1079 12.52 28.93 43.21
N GLN A 1080 13.17 28.97 44.38
CA GLN A 1080 14.23 28.03 44.81
C GLN A 1080 13.72 26.72 45.44
N GLU A 1081 12.47 26.30 45.22
CA GLU A 1081 11.96 25.06 45.84
C GLU A 1081 12.57 23.76 45.26
N GLU A 1082 13.35 23.82 44.17
CA GLU A 1082 14.09 22.69 43.55
C GLU A 1082 13.28 21.38 43.34
N SER A 1083 11.98 21.52 43.08
CA SER A 1083 11.03 20.43 42.85
C SER A 1083 10.92 20.01 41.38
N GLU A 1084 12.04 19.95 40.66
CA GLU A 1084 12.06 19.53 39.26
C GLU A 1084 11.91 18.00 39.13
N TYR A 1085 10.98 17.54 38.30
CA TYR A 1085 10.72 16.12 38.01
C TYR A 1085 10.37 15.25 39.23
N GLU A 1086 9.56 15.76 40.17
CA GLU A 1086 9.07 15.01 41.33
C GLU A 1086 7.57 15.17 41.54
N PHE A 1087 6.97 14.22 42.26
CA PHE A 1087 5.57 14.32 42.65
C PHE A 1087 5.42 15.31 43.80
N VAL A 1088 4.54 16.29 43.62
CA VAL A 1088 4.33 17.40 44.57
C VAL A 1088 2.92 17.34 45.14
N THR A 1089 2.68 18.09 46.22
CA THR A 1089 1.36 18.14 46.87
C THR A 1089 0.45 19.25 46.33
N GLU A 1090 1.01 20.17 45.53
CA GLU A 1090 0.30 21.34 45.05
C GLU A 1090 0.90 21.88 43.74
N LEU A 1091 0.03 22.44 42.89
CA LEU A 1091 0.34 23.16 41.66
C LEU A 1091 -0.66 24.31 41.53
N GLU A 1092 -0.29 25.33 40.76
CA GLU A 1092 -1.18 26.46 40.45
C GLU A 1092 -1.92 26.19 39.13
N PRO A 1093 -3.18 26.64 38.97
CA PRO A 1093 -3.88 26.54 37.70
C PRO A 1093 -3.09 27.07 36.50
N ALA A 1094 -2.43 28.22 36.66
CA ALA A 1094 -1.71 28.89 35.58
C ALA A 1094 -0.45 28.16 35.11
N ASN A 1095 0.09 27.21 35.87
CA ASN A 1095 1.39 26.57 35.60
C ASN A 1095 1.30 25.05 35.36
N CYS A 1096 0.12 24.54 34.97
CA CYS A 1096 -0.05 23.12 34.70
C CYS A 1096 -1.02 22.82 33.53
N ILE A 1097 -0.89 21.60 33.02
CA ILE A 1097 -1.96 20.89 32.30
C ILE A 1097 -2.62 19.88 33.24
N VAL A 1098 -3.92 19.66 33.04
CA VAL A 1098 -4.73 18.77 33.88
C VAL A 1098 -5.62 17.90 33.02
N ARG A 1099 -5.77 16.62 33.38
CA ARG A 1099 -6.75 15.73 32.74
C ARG A 1099 -8.15 16.30 32.92
N THR A 1100 -8.86 16.55 31.82
CA THR A 1100 -10.18 17.21 31.83
C THR A 1100 -11.19 16.46 32.71
N THR A 1101 -11.11 15.12 32.72
CA THR A 1101 -11.99 14.23 33.49
C THR A 1101 -11.86 14.35 35.01
N VAL A 1102 -10.78 14.95 35.54
CA VAL A 1102 -10.59 15.21 36.98
C VAL A 1102 -11.72 16.10 37.51
N PHE A 1103 -12.20 17.03 36.69
CA PHE A 1103 -13.23 18.00 37.06
C PHE A 1103 -14.66 17.53 36.78
N SER A 1104 -14.86 16.26 36.40
CA SER A 1104 -16.18 15.69 36.06
C SER A 1104 -17.25 15.81 37.17
N LYS A 1105 -16.83 15.90 38.44
CA LYS A 1105 -17.72 16.01 39.60
C LYS A 1105 -17.78 17.41 40.20
N GLU A 1106 -17.04 18.36 39.64
CA GLU A 1106 -16.97 19.73 40.13
C GLU A 1106 -17.80 20.65 39.24
N SER A 1107 -18.54 21.59 39.85
CA SER A 1107 -19.30 22.54 39.04
C SER A 1107 -18.36 23.51 38.34
N PHE A 1108 -18.66 23.86 37.08
CA PHE A 1108 -17.83 24.78 36.31
C PHE A 1108 -17.70 26.14 37.00
N ARG A 1109 -18.75 26.60 37.70
CA ARG A 1109 -18.72 27.83 38.52
C ARG A 1109 -17.69 27.78 39.65
N GLN A 1110 -17.54 26.63 40.32
CA GLN A 1110 -16.51 26.44 41.36
C GLN A 1110 -15.11 26.43 40.76
N LEU A 1111 -14.91 25.68 39.68
CA LEU A 1111 -13.63 25.63 38.97
C LEU A 1111 -13.24 27.02 38.45
N TYR A 1112 -14.14 27.71 37.78
CA TYR A 1112 -13.94 29.08 37.28
C TYR A 1112 -13.49 30.04 38.40
N SER A 1113 -14.10 29.97 39.60
CA SER A 1113 -13.66 30.77 40.74
C SER A 1113 -12.23 30.42 41.21
N LYS A 1114 -11.82 29.15 41.11
CA LYS A 1114 -10.45 28.73 41.44
C LYS A 1114 -9.45 29.24 40.41
N LEU A 1115 -9.79 29.13 39.12
CA LEU A 1115 -8.96 29.63 38.02
C LEU A 1115 -8.71 31.13 38.15
N LEU A 1116 -9.77 31.92 38.38
CA LEU A 1116 -9.67 33.37 38.58
C LEU A 1116 -8.77 33.78 39.76
N LYS A 1117 -8.82 33.03 40.86
CA LYS A 1117 -8.03 33.30 42.06
C LYS A 1117 -6.64 32.65 42.02
N ASN A 1118 -6.34 31.92 40.95
CA ASN A 1118 -5.19 31.02 40.84
C ASN A 1118 -5.00 30.16 42.10
N GLU A 1119 -6.11 29.59 42.61
CA GLU A 1119 -6.14 28.82 43.86
C GLU A 1119 -5.38 27.49 43.72
N LEU A 1120 -4.50 27.20 44.68
CA LEU A 1120 -3.68 25.98 44.68
C LEU A 1120 -4.53 24.70 44.60
N PHE A 1121 -4.10 23.78 43.77
CA PHE A 1121 -4.75 22.47 43.57
C PHE A 1121 -4.46 21.43 44.67
N THR A 1122 -3.99 21.85 45.86
CA THR A 1122 -3.74 20.99 47.03
C THR A 1122 -4.98 20.17 47.45
N GLY A 1123 -6.17 20.70 47.20
CA GLY A 1123 -7.43 19.99 47.48
C GLY A 1123 -7.59 18.67 46.70
N TYR A 1124 -7.05 18.59 45.48
CA TYR A 1124 -7.14 17.37 44.65
C TYR A 1124 -6.12 16.32 45.08
N TYR A 1125 -4.93 16.73 45.53
CA TYR A 1125 -3.96 15.81 46.14
C TYR A 1125 -4.58 15.06 47.33
N LYS A 1126 -5.30 15.79 48.20
CA LYS A 1126 -6.04 15.20 49.34
C LYS A 1126 -7.14 14.21 48.92
N GLN A 1127 -7.59 14.26 47.67
CA GLN A 1127 -8.55 13.32 47.08
C GLN A 1127 -7.86 12.13 46.38
N GLY A 1128 -6.55 11.98 46.52
CA GLY A 1128 -5.75 10.90 45.93
C GLY A 1128 -5.30 11.16 44.49
N ARG A 1129 -5.40 12.41 43.99
CA ARG A 1129 -4.90 12.78 42.67
C ARG A 1129 -3.39 12.95 42.68
N GLN A 1130 -2.74 12.59 41.58
CA GLN A 1130 -1.29 12.71 41.41
C GLN A 1130 -0.92 14.00 40.69
N LEU A 1131 -0.02 14.77 41.28
CA LEU A 1131 0.51 16.01 40.72
C LEU A 1131 2.02 15.84 40.49
N LEU A 1132 2.47 16.02 39.26
CA LEU A 1132 3.89 15.96 38.88
C LEU A 1132 4.40 17.37 38.56
N SER A 1133 5.51 17.76 39.17
CA SER A 1133 6.28 18.93 38.76
C SER A 1133 7.36 18.52 37.75
N VAL A 1134 7.53 19.27 36.66
CA VAL A 1134 8.55 19.03 35.62
C VAL A 1134 9.67 20.09 35.69
N ASP A 1135 10.32 20.38 34.56
CA ASP A 1135 11.36 21.41 34.45
C ASP A 1135 10.86 22.82 34.80
N ASN A 1136 11.80 23.73 35.03
CA ASN A 1136 11.55 25.12 35.42
C ASN A 1136 11.57 26.14 34.26
N PHE A 1137 11.71 25.70 33.00
CA PHE A 1137 11.83 26.58 31.83
C PHE A 1137 10.46 26.95 31.24
N ASN A 1138 10.44 27.89 30.30
CA ASN A 1138 9.28 28.32 29.51
C ASN A 1138 8.09 28.91 30.32
N TYR A 1139 8.26 29.31 31.58
CA TYR A 1139 7.19 29.96 32.35
C TYR A 1139 7.75 31.05 33.26
N ILE A 1140 7.18 32.25 33.18
CA ILE A 1140 7.46 33.35 34.11
C ILE A 1140 6.16 33.85 34.72
N LYS A 1141 6.03 33.67 36.04
CA LYS A 1141 4.93 34.25 36.82
C LYS A 1141 5.03 35.78 36.85
N ASN A 1142 3.92 36.48 36.67
CA ASN A 1142 3.85 37.95 36.53
C ASN A 1142 4.70 38.48 35.34
N GLY A 1143 4.92 37.63 34.34
CA GLY A 1143 5.79 37.89 33.19
C GLY A 1143 5.20 38.74 32.08
N ARG A 1144 3.98 39.30 32.20
CA ARG A 1144 3.29 39.98 31.09
C ARG A 1144 4.17 40.97 30.31
N ASN A 1145 4.91 41.80 31.03
CA ASN A 1145 5.76 42.87 30.50
C ASN A 1145 7.22 42.44 30.30
N TYR A 1146 7.51 41.13 30.29
CA TYR A 1146 8.87 40.64 30.07
C TYR A 1146 9.31 40.90 28.61
N THR A 1147 10.42 41.63 28.47
CA THR A 1147 11.03 41.99 27.17
C THR A 1147 12.46 41.49 27.02
N GLY A 1148 12.92 40.64 27.95
CA GLY A 1148 14.26 40.05 27.88
C GLY A 1148 14.39 39.02 26.75
N ASP A 1149 15.61 38.54 26.53
CA ASP A 1149 15.87 37.55 25.49
C ASP A 1149 15.15 36.24 25.84
N THR A 1150 14.07 35.95 25.10
CA THR A 1150 13.28 34.75 25.34
C THR A 1150 14.08 33.48 25.06
N ASN A 1151 15.19 33.56 24.31
CA ASN A 1151 16.04 32.41 24.06
C ASN A 1151 16.64 31.83 25.34
N GLU A 1152 16.92 32.62 26.39
CA GLU A 1152 17.43 32.08 27.66
C GLU A 1152 16.35 31.31 28.45
N LEU A 1153 15.07 31.58 28.17
CA LEU A 1153 13.90 30.93 28.79
C LEU A 1153 13.30 29.81 27.94
N GLU A 1154 13.53 29.84 26.63
CA GLU A 1154 12.98 28.94 25.62
C GLU A 1154 13.84 27.70 25.35
N ILE A 1155 15.06 27.63 25.94
CA ILE A 1155 16.05 26.58 25.65
C ILE A 1155 15.46 25.20 25.80
#